data_AF-A0A4Q4NE99-F1
#
_entry.id   AF-A0A4Q4NE99-F1
#
_cell.length_a   1.000
_cell.length_b   1.000
_cell.length_c   1.000
_cell.angle_alpha   90.00
_cell.angle_beta   90.00
_cell.angle_gamma   90.00
#
_symmetry.space_group_name_H-M   'P 1'
#
loop_
_entity.id
_entity.type
_entity.pdbx_description
1 polymer ?
#
loop_
_entity_poly.entity_id
_entity_poly.type
_entity_poly.pdbx_seq_one_letter_code
_entity_poly.pdbx_strand_id
1 'polypeptide(L)'
;MKATLLALAAIGAQACQRERAFLHHPHKHVKRQSAFPPALTPDEEILLNSFDSVSISEWSYYYTHGQHLAGQNESMAQWTADKWSEYGFTSRLDEYYVFLNYPVSNSLQLTYSNGSTYTPTLMEDVLAEDETTSYPNSVPVFHGYSFTGNASAEYVYVGRGQQVDFDRLAALGVDLEGKIALAKYGGPFRGLKVKNAQDHGMIGAVIFSDPGDDGNMTEAKGVAPYPYGGARNPSTVQRGSVQFLSTYPGDPTTPGYVSKPDSPRADRTEITPQIPSLPISWIEAQPLLQALNGFGTNGTAVNRTNWVGAIPGVGYFTGEGSGASLSMSNVMNDTYGTIWNAVGIINGTLEDEVVIVGNHRDAWIVGGAADPNSGSAVLIELAKAFGALAETGWKPLRTIVLCSWDAEEYGLVGSTEWMEEYIPWLKNAAVSYLNIDVAVSGPIPDVSATPDLHAVATNLMKKIVYPYRNDTSLTMYDVWSHESGEVGVLGSGSDYTAFLHRGIASIDMGAGGGPNDPVYPYHSNYDSYHWMATFGDPGFITHKAMGQFLTLLLYHMVSDPVVPLEPADYVSEFNTYLEDLETEISGSNFTVDLTNLTAAIAQFETSAQEFVTLRDQAVAVNDTELITVQNHKARDFSRGFTSQGGLPTREFYQHTIFAPGRDTGYAPVTFPGITESITFDQDADLAQEWVQKTSSAILVAASILKT
;
A
#
# COMPACT_ATOMS: atom_id res chain seq x y z
N MET A 1 -27.78 42.88 42.53
CA MET A 1 -28.59 41.65 42.49
C MET A 1 -28.80 41.30 41.02
N LYS A 2 -28.16 40.22 40.57
CA LYS A 2 -28.33 39.48 39.29
C LYS A 2 -28.29 40.27 37.96
N ALA A 3 -27.14 40.18 37.28
CA ALA A 3 -27.07 40.07 35.84
C ALA A 3 -25.91 39.10 35.51
N THR A 4 -26.26 37.84 35.26
CA THR A 4 -25.35 36.78 34.81
C THR A 4 -26.19 35.85 33.94
N LEU A 5 -25.95 35.85 32.64
CA LEU A 5 -26.37 34.84 31.67
C LEU A 5 -25.41 34.98 30.48
N LEU A 6 -24.36 34.15 30.48
CA LEU A 6 -24.26 32.93 29.66
C LEU A 6 -24.14 33.25 28.16
N ALA A 7 -22.92 33.65 27.78
CA ALA A 7 -22.34 33.34 26.49
C ALA A 7 -21.30 32.25 26.76
N LEU A 8 -21.68 30.99 26.56
CA LEU A 8 -20.75 29.86 26.61
C LEU A 8 -20.40 29.49 25.17
N ALA A 9 -19.11 29.64 24.92
CA ALA A 9 -18.33 29.30 23.75
C ALA A 9 -18.75 27.99 23.06
N ALA A 10 -19.10 28.12 21.78
CA ALA A 10 -18.93 27.05 20.80
C ALA A 10 -17.55 27.24 20.17
N ILE A 11 -16.53 26.60 20.74
CA ILE A 11 -15.22 26.43 20.10
C ILE A 11 -15.15 24.93 19.81
N GLY A 12 -15.72 24.52 18.69
CA GLY A 12 -15.52 23.19 18.14
C GLY A 12 -14.15 23.19 17.46
N ALA A 13 -13.25 22.34 17.95
CA ALA A 13 -11.97 22.08 17.32
C ALA A 13 -12.20 21.62 15.88
N GLN A 14 -11.76 22.43 14.90
CA GLN A 14 -11.60 22.00 13.53
C GLN A 14 -10.30 21.19 13.45
N ALA A 15 -10.36 19.90 13.76
CA ALA A 15 -9.30 18.98 13.38
C ALA A 15 -9.39 18.78 11.87
N CYS A 16 -8.60 19.56 11.14
CA CYS A 16 -8.46 19.46 9.69
C CYS A 16 -7.49 18.32 9.38
N GLN A 17 -7.94 17.06 9.50
CA GLN A 17 -7.24 15.97 8.82
C GLN A 17 -7.41 16.21 7.31
N ARG A 18 -6.35 16.73 6.68
CA ARG A 18 -6.24 16.85 5.23
C ARG A 18 -6.16 15.45 4.63
N GLU A 19 -7.29 14.95 4.14
CA GLU A 19 -7.24 13.98 3.04
C GLU A 19 -6.53 14.68 1.88
N ARG A 20 -5.44 14.07 1.35
CA ARG A 20 -4.62 14.64 0.27
C ARG A 20 -5.52 15.15 -0.85
N ALA A 21 -5.68 16.46 -0.92
CA ALA A 21 -6.19 17.10 -2.11
C ALA A 21 -5.04 17.06 -3.12
N PHE A 22 -5.23 16.40 -4.27
CA PHE A 22 -4.35 16.55 -5.41
C PHE A 22 -4.31 18.04 -5.77
N LEU A 23 -3.25 18.73 -5.33
CA LEU A 23 -3.04 20.12 -5.65
C LEU A 23 -2.70 20.18 -7.14
N HIS A 24 -3.63 20.65 -7.96
CA HIS A 24 -3.32 21.04 -9.33
C HIS A 24 -2.34 22.22 -9.29
N HIS A 25 -1.05 21.92 -9.40
CA HIS A 25 -0.03 22.94 -9.54
C HIS A 25 -0.12 23.60 -10.92
N PRO A 26 -0.06 24.95 -11.02
CA PRO A 26 0.01 25.63 -12.30
C PRO A 26 1.31 25.26 -13.01
N HIS A 27 1.17 24.55 -14.12
CA HIS A 27 2.26 23.91 -14.87
C HIS A 27 3.37 24.89 -15.29
N LYS A 28 4.61 24.63 -14.85
CA LYS A 28 5.80 25.13 -15.54
C LYS A 28 6.12 24.18 -16.69
N HIS A 29 6.34 24.70 -17.88
CA HIS A 29 6.84 23.90 -19.01
C HIS A 29 8.14 23.20 -18.60
N VAL A 30 8.08 21.88 -18.44
CA VAL A 30 9.25 21.04 -18.17
C VAL A 30 10.21 21.19 -19.34
N LYS A 31 11.47 21.52 -19.05
CA LYS A 31 12.49 21.69 -20.09
C LYS A 31 12.87 20.31 -20.61
N ARG A 32 12.33 19.93 -21.77
CA ARG A 32 12.60 18.66 -22.45
C ARG A 32 14.10 18.38 -22.55
N GLN A 33 14.50 17.12 -22.36
CA GLN A 33 15.89 16.71 -22.56
C GLN A 33 16.39 17.12 -23.95
N SER A 34 17.67 17.46 -24.06
CA SER A 34 18.27 17.94 -25.31
C SER A 34 18.43 16.87 -26.38
N ALA A 35 18.37 15.58 -26.03
CA ALA A 35 18.46 14.44 -26.94
C ALA A 35 17.32 13.45 -26.64
N PHE A 36 16.63 12.97 -27.69
CA PHE A 36 15.56 11.98 -27.60
C PHE A 36 15.62 11.03 -28.82
N PRO A 37 15.47 9.70 -28.65
CA PRO A 37 15.32 8.99 -27.37
C PRO A 37 16.56 9.13 -26.47
N PRO A 38 16.43 8.88 -25.16
CA PRO A 38 17.56 8.95 -24.23
C PRO A 38 18.71 8.04 -24.67
N ALA A 39 19.95 8.48 -24.47
CA ALA A 39 21.12 7.65 -24.75
C ALA A 39 21.26 6.57 -23.67
N LEU A 40 21.53 5.34 -24.12
CA LEU A 40 21.73 4.17 -23.26
C LEU A 40 23.16 3.65 -23.43
N THR A 41 23.71 3.04 -22.38
CA THR A 41 24.94 2.23 -22.49
C THR A 41 24.65 0.90 -23.17
N PRO A 42 25.65 0.16 -23.69
CA PRO A 42 25.42 -1.15 -24.30
C PRO A 42 24.69 -2.14 -23.39
N ASP A 43 25.01 -2.17 -22.09
CA ASP A 43 24.35 -3.04 -21.12
C ASP A 43 22.89 -2.63 -20.91
N GLU A 44 22.63 -1.33 -20.81
CA GLU A 44 21.27 -0.79 -20.71
C GLU A 44 20.44 -1.10 -21.96
N GLU A 45 21.02 -1.02 -23.15
CA GLU A 45 20.35 -1.44 -24.39
C GLU A 45 19.97 -2.92 -24.35
N ILE A 46 20.85 -3.81 -23.87
CA ILE A 46 20.55 -5.24 -23.72
C ILE A 46 19.37 -5.44 -22.76
N LEU A 47 19.43 -4.80 -21.60
CA LEU A 47 18.38 -4.90 -20.58
C LEU A 47 17.04 -4.42 -21.10
N LEU A 48 16.97 -3.20 -21.66
CA LEU A 48 15.71 -2.62 -22.11
C LEU A 48 15.13 -3.33 -23.34
N ASN A 49 15.98 -3.77 -24.27
CA ASN A 49 15.52 -4.47 -25.49
C ASN A 49 15.07 -5.91 -25.21
N SER A 50 15.45 -6.48 -24.06
CA SER A 50 15.01 -7.82 -23.66
C SER A 50 13.53 -7.89 -23.27
N PHE A 51 12.92 -6.75 -22.90
CA PHE A 51 11.49 -6.70 -22.56
C PHE A 51 10.61 -6.80 -23.80
N ASP A 52 9.63 -7.70 -23.76
CA ASP A 52 8.65 -7.90 -24.84
C ASP A 52 7.21 -7.88 -24.29
N SER A 53 6.35 -7.06 -24.88
CA SER A 53 4.98 -6.91 -24.39
C SER A 53 4.13 -8.15 -24.71
N VAL A 54 4.50 -8.94 -25.72
CA VAL A 54 3.83 -10.21 -26.01
C VAL A 54 4.06 -11.22 -24.89
N SER A 55 5.31 -11.44 -24.48
CA SER A 55 5.59 -12.37 -23.38
C SER A 55 5.06 -11.86 -22.03
N ILE A 56 5.08 -10.55 -21.76
CA ILE A 56 4.39 -9.98 -20.58
C ILE A 56 2.91 -10.36 -20.59
N SER A 57 2.24 -10.19 -21.73
CA SER A 57 0.83 -10.56 -21.91
C SER A 57 0.60 -12.05 -21.65
N GLU A 58 1.53 -12.92 -22.08
CA GLU A 58 1.48 -14.37 -21.81
C GLU A 58 1.65 -14.68 -20.33
N TRP A 59 2.55 -14.00 -19.62
CA TRP A 59 2.74 -14.18 -18.17
C TRP A 59 1.55 -13.67 -17.37
N SER A 60 1.01 -12.49 -17.73
CA SER A 60 -0.22 -11.97 -17.15
C SER A 60 -1.36 -12.98 -17.34
N TYR A 61 -1.55 -13.50 -18.55
CA TYR A 61 -2.54 -14.55 -18.82
C TYR A 61 -2.30 -15.80 -17.97
N TYR A 62 -1.07 -16.29 -17.84
CA TYR A 62 -0.76 -17.46 -17.03
C TYR A 62 -1.18 -17.27 -15.57
N TYR A 63 -0.76 -16.17 -14.95
CA TYR A 63 -1.05 -15.92 -13.54
C TYR A 63 -2.55 -15.75 -13.30
N THR A 64 -3.28 -15.05 -14.19
CA THR A 64 -4.71 -14.77 -14.01
C THR A 64 -5.64 -15.96 -14.31
N HIS A 65 -5.11 -17.11 -14.73
CA HIS A 65 -5.90 -18.28 -15.11
C HIS A 65 -5.70 -19.50 -14.19
N GLY A 66 -5.41 -19.25 -12.93
CA GLY A 66 -5.42 -20.24 -11.86
C GLY A 66 -6.07 -19.67 -10.59
N GLN A 67 -6.49 -20.52 -9.66
CA GLN A 67 -6.80 -20.06 -8.32
C GLN A 67 -5.47 -19.96 -7.56
N HIS A 68 -5.10 -18.77 -7.11
CA HIS A 68 -3.86 -18.51 -6.35
C HIS A 68 -4.15 -17.57 -5.18
N LEU A 69 -5.22 -17.87 -4.44
CA LEU A 69 -5.43 -17.29 -3.12
C LEU A 69 -4.28 -17.69 -2.19
N ALA A 70 -3.92 -16.80 -1.26
CA ALA A 70 -2.86 -17.02 -0.28
C ALA A 70 -2.81 -18.45 0.26
N GLY A 71 -1.64 -19.08 0.31
CA GLY A 71 -1.49 -20.45 0.80
C GLY A 71 -2.15 -21.53 -0.06
N GLN A 72 -2.46 -21.19 -1.31
CA GLN A 72 -2.94 -22.12 -2.33
C GLN A 72 -2.04 -22.06 -3.57
N ASN A 73 -2.04 -23.13 -4.35
CA ASN A 73 -1.32 -23.20 -5.64
C ASN A 73 0.22 -23.09 -5.54
N GLU A 74 0.82 -23.95 -4.71
CA GLU A 74 2.25 -24.22 -4.66
C GLU A 74 2.87 -24.40 -6.07
N SER A 75 2.16 -25.03 -7.00
CA SER A 75 2.65 -25.24 -8.37
C SER A 75 2.93 -23.94 -9.13
N MET A 76 2.19 -22.87 -8.85
CA MET A 76 2.44 -21.56 -9.45
C MET A 76 3.68 -20.90 -8.85
N ALA A 77 3.89 -21.04 -7.53
CA ALA A 77 5.12 -20.61 -6.87
C ALA A 77 6.34 -21.33 -7.45
N GLN A 78 6.24 -22.66 -7.61
CA GLN A 78 7.28 -23.48 -8.22
C GLN A 78 7.54 -23.08 -9.67
N TRP A 79 6.48 -22.81 -10.45
CA TRP A 79 6.63 -22.34 -11.83
C TRP A 79 7.38 -21.01 -11.91
N THR A 80 7.10 -20.07 -11.00
CA THR A 80 7.83 -18.79 -10.91
C THR A 80 9.32 -19.03 -10.65
N ALA A 81 9.66 -19.88 -9.67
CA ALA A 81 11.06 -20.24 -9.37
C ALA A 81 11.75 -20.95 -10.55
N ASP A 82 11.03 -21.85 -11.24
CA ASP A 82 11.54 -22.57 -12.40
C ASP A 82 11.83 -21.61 -13.55
N LYS A 83 10.94 -20.64 -13.81
CA LYS A 83 11.15 -19.60 -14.83
C LYS A 83 12.37 -18.75 -14.56
N TRP A 84 12.59 -18.33 -13.31
CA TRP A 84 13.82 -17.62 -12.97
C TRP A 84 15.07 -18.49 -13.15
N SER A 85 14.96 -19.79 -12.85
CA SER A 85 16.05 -20.74 -13.08
C SER A 85 16.38 -20.94 -14.56
N GLU A 86 15.38 -20.92 -15.45
CA GLU A 86 15.59 -20.92 -16.91
C GLU A 86 16.42 -19.71 -17.37
N TYR A 87 16.35 -18.58 -16.67
CA TYR A 87 17.11 -17.35 -16.96
C TYR A 87 18.38 -17.18 -16.12
N GLY A 88 18.85 -18.23 -15.45
CA GLY A 88 20.16 -18.27 -14.81
C GLY A 88 20.18 -17.88 -13.33
N PHE A 89 19.04 -17.68 -12.69
CA PHE A 89 18.95 -17.52 -11.24
C PHE A 89 19.06 -18.88 -10.54
N THR A 90 19.71 -18.93 -9.37
CA THR A 90 19.55 -20.08 -8.48
C THR A 90 18.27 -19.86 -7.67
N SER A 91 17.25 -20.69 -7.89
CA SER A 91 15.92 -20.47 -7.31
C SER A 91 15.45 -21.60 -6.39
N ARG A 92 14.56 -21.28 -5.46
CA ARG A 92 13.93 -22.21 -4.50
C ARG A 92 12.58 -21.67 -4.01
N LEU A 93 11.87 -22.49 -3.24
CA LEU A 93 10.76 -22.06 -2.41
C LEU A 93 11.18 -21.96 -0.95
N ASP A 94 10.84 -20.85 -0.31
CA ASP A 94 10.92 -20.68 1.15
C ASP A 94 9.51 -20.85 1.73
N GLU A 95 9.37 -21.76 2.70
CA GLU A 95 8.08 -22.17 3.28
C GLU A 95 7.85 -21.62 4.69
N TYR A 96 6.62 -21.17 4.94
CA TYR A 96 6.16 -20.70 6.26
C TYR A 96 4.81 -21.32 6.59
N TYR A 97 4.60 -21.72 7.85
CA TYR A 97 3.37 -22.39 8.28
C TYR A 97 2.52 -21.42 9.10
N VAL A 98 1.59 -20.74 8.44
CA VAL A 98 0.96 -19.51 8.94
C VAL A 98 -0.52 -19.68 9.24
N PHE A 99 -1.08 -18.76 10.01
CA PHE A 99 -2.53 -18.66 10.24
C PHE A 99 -3.24 -17.92 9.10
N LEU A 100 -4.23 -18.57 8.47
CA LEU A 100 -5.11 -18.00 7.44
C LEU A 100 -6.57 -18.39 7.73
N ASN A 101 -7.52 -17.76 7.05
CA ASN A 101 -8.90 -18.23 7.07
C ASN A 101 -9.64 -18.05 5.75
N TYR A 102 -10.56 -18.96 5.45
CA TYR A 102 -11.24 -19.01 4.15
C TYR A 102 -12.76 -19.01 4.31
N PRO A 103 -13.53 -18.44 3.38
CA PRO A 103 -14.99 -18.39 3.49
C PRO A 103 -15.60 -19.79 3.39
N VAL A 104 -16.55 -20.10 4.27
CA VAL A 104 -17.37 -21.33 4.21
C VAL A 104 -18.79 -21.01 3.76
N SER A 105 -19.41 -20.01 4.40
CA SER A 105 -20.73 -19.52 4.01
C SER A 105 -20.97 -18.12 4.55
N ASN A 106 -21.79 -17.36 3.84
CA ASN A 106 -22.24 -16.06 4.27
C ASN A 106 -23.69 -15.80 3.85
N SER A 107 -24.36 -14.90 4.55
CA SER A 107 -25.67 -14.39 4.16
C SER A 107 -25.90 -13.00 4.73
N LEU A 108 -26.71 -12.21 4.02
CA LEU A 108 -27.13 -10.88 4.43
C LEU A 108 -28.61 -10.70 4.06
N GLN A 109 -29.41 -10.15 4.97
CA GLN A 109 -30.81 -9.82 4.72
C GLN A 109 -31.14 -8.47 5.35
N LEU A 110 -31.71 -7.58 4.55
CA LEU A 110 -32.38 -6.36 4.99
C LEU A 110 -33.84 -6.66 5.31
N THR A 111 -34.30 -6.25 6.49
CA THR A 111 -35.71 -6.19 6.87
C THR A 111 -36.11 -4.72 7.02
N TYR A 112 -37.08 -4.28 6.21
CA TYR A 112 -37.62 -2.93 6.27
C TYR A 112 -38.60 -2.78 7.45
N SER A 113 -38.89 -1.54 7.86
CA SER A 113 -39.84 -1.27 8.96
C SER A 113 -41.27 -1.75 8.69
N ASN A 114 -41.65 -1.95 7.44
CA ASN A 114 -42.93 -2.54 7.04
C ASN A 114 -42.95 -4.09 7.07
N GLY A 115 -41.83 -4.73 7.41
CA GLY A 115 -41.65 -6.19 7.47
C GLY A 115 -41.33 -6.86 6.14
N SER A 116 -41.26 -6.12 5.02
CA SER A 116 -40.71 -6.67 3.76
C SER A 116 -39.21 -6.90 3.87
N THR A 117 -38.65 -7.74 3.00
CA THR A 117 -37.23 -8.12 3.04
C THR A 117 -36.55 -7.97 1.69
N TYR A 118 -35.25 -7.71 1.70
CA TYR A 118 -34.34 -7.78 0.55
C TYR A 118 -33.11 -8.61 0.94
N THR A 119 -32.65 -9.46 0.02
CA THR A 119 -31.50 -10.34 0.24
C THR A 119 -30.47 -10.07 -0.86
N PRO A 120 -29.34 -9.41 -0.56
CA PRO A 120 -28.17 -9.36 -1.43
C PRO A 120 -27.75 -10.77 -1.88
N THR A 121 -27.27 -10.90 -3.12
CA THR A 121 -26.79 -12.16 -3.66
C THR A 121 -25.40 -12.50 -3.12
N LEU A 122 -24.62 -11.49 -2.72
CA LEU A 122 -23.21 -11.61 -2.31
C LEU A 122 -22.39 -12.26 -3.44
N MET A 123 -22.68 -11.88 -4.68
CA MET A 123 -22.04 -12.40 -5.88
C MET A 123 -21.84 -11.27 -6.89
N GLU A 124 -20.69 -11.31 -7.54
CA GLU A 124 -20.42 -10.51 -8.73
C GLU A 124 -21.06 -11.21 -9.96
N ASP A 125 -21.50 -10.43 -10.94
CA ASP A 125 -22.11 -10.95 -12.17
C ASP A 125 -21.09 -11.73 -13.00
N VAL A 126 -21.55 -12.85 -13.59
CA VAL A 126 -20.81 -13.59 -14.62
C VAL A 126 -21.00 -12.89 -15.97
N LEU A 127 -19.90 -12.49 -16.60
CA LEU A 127 -19.87 -11.72 -17.84
C LEU A 127 -19.45 -12.64 -19.00
N ALA A 128 -20.16 -12.57 -20.13
CA ALA A 128 -19.83 -13.41 -21.29
C ALA A 128 -18.54 -12.97 -21.99
N GLU A 129 -18.15 -11.71 -21.82
CA GLU A 129 -16.99 -11.06 -22.39
C GLU A 129 -15.69 -11.40 -21.64
N ASP A 130 -15.79 -11.77 -20.36
CA ASP A 130 -14.66 -12.00 -19.45
C ASP A 130 -14.72 -13.42 -18.87
N GLU A 131 -13.91 -14.32 -19.43
CA GLU A 131 -13.89 -15.74 -19.08
C GLU A 131 -13.57 -16.00 -17.61
N THR A 132 -12.77 -15.11 -17.01
CA THR A 132 -12.38 -15.10 -15.59
C THR A 132 -13.58 -15.12 -14.66
N THR A 133 -14.64 -14.40 -15.02
CA THR A 133 -15.86 -14.28 -14.19
C THR A 133 -16.68 -15.57 -14.11
N SER A 134 -16.42 -16.50 -15.03
CA SER A 134 -17.14 -17.78 -15.14
C SER A 134 -16.33 -18.98 -14.65
N TYR A 135 -15.14 -18.75 -14.08
CA TYR A 135 -14.23 -19.83 -13.68
C TYR A 135 -14.86 -20.74 -12.62
N PRO A 136 -14.79 -22.09 -12.74
CA PRO A 136 -15.55 -23.03 -11.93
C PRO A 136 -15.21 -23.03 -10.43
N ASN A 137 -14.04 -22.51 -10.05
CA ASN A 137 -13.58 -22.42 -8.66
C ASN A 137 -13.51 -20.95 -8.19
N SER A 138 -14.50 -20.14 -8.58
CA SER A 138 -14.53 -18.73 -8.16
C SER A 138 -14.56 -18.61 -6.64
N VAL A 139 -13.75 -17.68 -6.13
CA VAL A 139 -13.66 -17.42 -4.69
C VAL A 139 -14.89 -16.58 -4.28
N PRO A 140 -15.67 -17.00 -3.26
CA PRO A 140 -16.79 -16.20 -2.75
C PRO A 140 -16.36 -14.77 -2.38
N VAL A 141 -17.30 -13.83 -2.29
CA VAL A 141 -16.98 -12.51 -1.71
C VAL A 141 -16.86 -12.64 -0.19
N PHE A 142 -15.77 -12.10 0.38
CA PHE A 142 -15.51 -12.14 1.82
C PHE A 142 -14.42 -11.14 2.21
N HIS A 143 -14.28 -10.92 3.51
CA HIS A 143 -13.10 -10.29 4.09
C HIS A 143 -12.21 -11.35 4.74
N GLY A 144 -10.93 -11.38 4.39
CA GLY A 144 -9.92 -12.19 5.09
C GLY A 144 -9.81 -11.78 6.55
N TYR A 145 -9.65 -12.73 7.45
CA TYR A 145 -9.67 -12.59 8.91
C TYR A 145 -10.98 -12.08 9.55
N SER A 146 -12.07 -11.97 8.79
CA SER A 146 -13.39 -11.65 9.35
C SER A 146 -13.83 -12.69 10.39
N PHE A 147 -14.51 -12.25 11.45
CA PHE A 147 -14.97 -13.12 12.53
C PHE A 147 -16.07 -14.08 12.08
N THR A 148 -16.04 -15.32 12.57
CA THR A 148 -17.16 -16.27 12.41
C THR A 148 -18.26 -15.96 13.41
N GLY A 149 -19.38 -15.44 12.94
CA GLY A 149 -20.48 -15.04 13.81
C GLY A 149 -21.72 -14.57 13.06
N ASN A 150 -22.78 -14.39 13.84
CA ASN A 150 -24.06 -13.87 13.36
C ASN A 150 -24.36 -12.55 14.07
N ALA A 151 -24.90 -11.59 13.34
CA ALA A 151 -25.36 -10.33 13.89
C ALA A 151 -26.73 -9.99 13.32
N SER A 152 -27.66 -9.54 14.17
CA SER A 152 -28.95 -9.03 13.72
C SER A 152 -29.36 -7.83 14.56
N ALA A 153 -29.45 -6.67 13.91
CA ALA A 153 -29.76 -5.40 14.56
C ALA A 153 -30.18 -4.35 13.53
N GLU A 154 -30.69 -3.22 14.02
CA GLU A 154 -30.68 -1.98 13.24
C GLU A 154 -29.25 -1.61 12.84
N TYR A 155 -29.10 -0.89 11.73
CA TYR A 155 -27.80 -0.51 11.18
C TYR A 155 -27.71 1.01 10.98
N VAL A 156 -26.47 1.51 11.00
CA VAL A 156 -26.15 2.93 10.87
C VAL A 156 -25.20 3.09 9.69
N TYR A 157 -25.44 4.10 8.86
CA TYR A 157 -24.47 4.50 7.85
C TYR A 157 -23.36 5.32 8.51
N VAL A 158 -22.12 4.82 8.44
CA VAL A 158 -20.98 5.36 9.19
C VAL A 158 -19.95 6.08 8.30
N GLY A 159 -20.35 6.51 7.11
CA GLY A 159 -19.45 7.22 6.19
C GLY A 159 -18.29 6.34 5.75
N ARG A 160 -17.04 6.80 5.96
CA ARG A 160 -15.83 6.04 5.68
C ARG A 160 -15.40 5.15 6.85
N GLY A 161 -16.04 5.24 8.02
CA GLY A 161 -15.68 4.44 9.19
C GLY A 161 -14.31 4.81 9.80
N GLN A 162 -13.89 6.08 9.68
CA GLN A 162 -12.76 6.63 10.44
C GLN A 162 -13.19 6.92 11.88
N GLN A 163 -12.25 7.02 12.83
CA GLN A 163 -12.58 7.43 14.20
C GLN A 163 -13.34 8.76 14.23
N VAL A 164 -12.92 9.73 13.42
CA VAL A 164 -13.59 11.04 13.30
C VAL A 164 -15.02 10.98 12.74
N ASP A 165 -15.36 9.91 12.00
CA ASP A 165 -16.74 9.68 11.57
C ASP A 165 -17.60 9.17 12.73
N PHE A 166 -17.06 8.26 13.54
CA PHE A 166 -17.73 7.77 14.74
C PHE A 166 -17.88 8.86 15.81
N ASP A 167 -16.85 9.67 16.04
CA ASP A 167 -16.90 10.84 16.93
C ASP A 167 -18.00 11.82 16.49
N ARG A 168 -18.12 12.04 15.17
CA ARG A 168 -19.15 12.90 14.62
C ARG A 168 -20.55 12.33 14.84
N LEU A 169 -20.73 11.03 14.66
CA LEU A 169 -21.99 10.36 14.94
C LEU A 169 -22.37 10.47 16.42
N ALA A 170 -21.42 10.21 17.32
CA ALA A 170 -21.62 10.39 18.76
C ALA A 170 -22.01 11.84 19.12
N ALA A 171 -21.35 12.84 18.50
CA ALA A 171 -21.67 14.25 18.69
C ALA A 171 -23.06 14.65 18.15
N LEU A 172 -23.59 13.90 17.17
CA LEU A 172 -24.95 14.05 16.66
C LEU A 172 -25.99 13.31 17.51
N GLY A 173 -25.57 12.54 18.52
CA GLY A 173 -26.45 11.76 19.39
C GLY A 173 -26.87 10.43 18.79
N VAL A 174 -26.11 9.91 17.83
CA VAL A 174 -26.37 8.61 17.17
C VAL A 174 -25.98 7.48 18.12
N ASP A 175 -26.91 6.56 18.35
CA ASP A 175 -26.68 5.34 19.12
C ASP A 175 -26.03 4.26 18.25
N LEU A 176 -24.84 3.80 18.65
CA LEU A 176 -23.99 2.87 17.89
C LEU A 176 -23.93 1.47 18.53
N GLU A 177 -24.01 1.39 19.86
CA GLU A 177 -23.82 0.13 20.58
C GLU A 177 -24.89 -0.89 20.17
N GLY A 178 -24.47 -2.12 19.88
CA GLY A 178 -25.37 -3.19 19.44
C GLY A 178 -25.91 -3.04 18.01
N LYS A 179 -25.50 -2.03 17.24
CA LYS A 179 -25.90 -1.83 15.83
C LYS A 179 -24.93 -2.49 14.85
N ILE A 180 -25.30 -2.54 13.58
CA ILE A 180 -24.42 -2.94 12.48
C ILE A 180 -23.93 -1.70 11.73
N ALA A 181 -22.62 -1.62 11.45
CA ALA A 181 -22.05 -0.55 10.64
C ALA A 181 -22.28 -0.82 9.15
N LEU A 182 -22.73 0.19 8.41
CA LEU A 182 -22.69 0.23 6.94
C LEU A 182 -21.68 1.31 6.53
N ALA A 183 -20.54 0.91 5.97
CA ALA A 183 -19.44 1.80 5.64
C ALA A 183 -19.11 1.77 4.14
N LYS A 184 -18.61 2.90 3.62
CA LYS A 184 -17.96 2.93 2.30
C LYS A 184 -16.49 2.50 2.42
N TYR A 185 -15.95 1.89 1.37
CA TYR A 185 -14.49 1.82 1.13
C TYR A 185 -13.87 3.22 0.97
N GLY A 186 -12.55 3.32 0.77
CA GLY A 186 -11.81 4.59 0.73
C GLY A 186 -11.59 5.21 2.12
N GLY A 187 -10.67 6.16 2.25
CA GLY A 187 -10.25 6.68 3.56
C GLY A 187 -9.35 5.68 4.28
N PRO A 188 -9.75 5.13 5.46
CA PRO A 188 -8.92 4.22 6.23
C PRO A 188 -8.90 2.83 5.60
N PHE A 189 -7.82 2.10 5.83
CA PHE A 189 -7.73 0.67 5.55
C PHE A 189 -8.95 -0.08 6.12
N ARG A 190 -9.47 -1.05 5.36
CA ARG A 190 -10.75 -1.71 5.66
C ARG A 190 -10.79 -2.41 7.02
N GLY A 191 -9.68 -2.98 7.48
CA GLY A 191 -9.58 -3.56 8.83
C GLY A 191 -9.85 -2.56 9.93
N LEU A 192 -9.45 -1.29 9.75
CA LEU A 192 -9.70 -0.23 10.72
C LEU A 192 -11.15 0.22 10.76
N LYS A 193 -11.90 0.11 9.66
CA LYS A 193 -13.35 0.34 9.66
C LYS A 193 -14.06 -0.65 10.58
N VAL A 194 -13.67 -1.93 10.50
CA VAL A 194 -14.22 -3.00 11.34
C VAL A 194 -13.76 -2.82 12.79
N LYS A 195 -12.48 -2.49 13.01
CA LYS A 195 -11.95 -2.17 14.34
C LYS A 195 -12.69 -1.01 14.99
N ASN A 196 -12.83 0.11 14.30
CA ASN A 196 -13.49 1.29 14.82
C ASN A 196 -14.97 1.02 15.12
N ALA A 197 -15.67 0.25 14.28
CA ALA A 197 -17.03 -0.18 14.59
C ALA A 197 -17.09 -1.04 15.86
N GLN A 198 -16.17 -2.01 16.01
CA GLN A 198 -16.07 -2.85 17.20
C GLN A 198 -15.77 -2.04 18.47
N ASP A 199 -14.84 -1.09 18.40
CA ASP A 199 -14.45 -0.23 19.53
C ASP A 199 -15.62 0.66 20.00
N HIS A 200 -16.58 0.95 19.12
CA HIS A 200 -17.82 1.67 19.44
C HIS A 200 -18.99 0.74 19.82
N GLY A 201 -18.71 -0.54 20.11
CA GLY A 201 -19.70 -1.50 20.58
C GLY A 201 -20.66 -2.01 19.50
N MET A 202 -20.38 -1.75 18.23
CA MET A 202 -21.16 -2.31 17.11
C MET A 202 -20.88 -3.81 16.98
N ILE A 203 -21.84 -4.57 16.45
CA ILE A 203 -21.81 -6.04 16.45
C ILE A 203 -21.57 -6.67 15.07
N GLY A 204 -21.39 -5.85 14.04
CA GLY A 204 -21.08 -6.31 12.68
C GLY A 204 -20.82 -5.14 11.73
N ALA A 205 -20.19 -5.42 10.59
CA ALA A 205 -19.86 -4.40 9.59
C ALA A 205 -20.15 -4.87 8.16
N VAL A 206 -20.76 -4.01 7.35
CA VAL A 206 -20.97 -4.21 5.91
C VAL A 206 -20.27 -3.09 5.17
N ILE A 207 -19.44 -3.42 4.19
CA ILE A 207 -18.60 -2.45 3.48
C ILE A 207 -18.88 -2.50 1.97
N PHE A 208 -18.97 -1.36 1.31
CA PHE A 208 -19.24 -1.27 -0.13
C PHE A 208 -18.39 -0.20 -0.83
N SER A 209 -18.15 -0.38 -2.13
CA SER A 209 -17.46 0.63 -2.96
C SER A 209 -18.49 1.60 -3.52
N ASP A 210 -18.28 2.91 -3.46
CA ASP A 210 -19.27 3.89 -3.93
C ASP A 210 -18.83 4.52 -5.26
N PRO A 211 -19.70 4.62 -6.29
CA PRO A 211 -19.35 5.28 -7.55
C PRO A 211 -18.94 6.75 -7.40
N GLY A 212 -19.20 7.39 -6.26
CA GLY A 212 -18.73 8.74 -5.95
C GLY A 212 -17.19 8.85 -5.90
N ASP A 213 -16.49 7.73 -5.77
CA ASP A 213 -15.03 7.66 -5.73
C ASP A 213 -14.41 7.41 -7.12
N ASP A 214 -15.21 7.13 -8.14
CA ASP A 214 -14.77 6.69 -9.46
C ASP A 214 -14.46 7.86 -10.43
N GLY A 215 -14.21 9.05 -9.88
CA GLY A 215 -13.85 10.24 -10.67
C GLY A 215 -14.89 10.58 -11.74
N ASN A 216 -14.46 10.69 -13.01
CA ASN A 216 -15.34 10.95 -14.14
C ASN A 216 -15.88 9.67 -14.82
N MET A 217 -15.43 8.48 -14.42
CA MET A 217 -15.83 7.21 -15.02
C MET A 217 -17.03 6.60 -14.31
N THR A 218 -18.20 7.23 -14.48
CA THR A 218 -19.46 6.77 -13.87
C THR A 218 -20.60 6.73 -14.88
N GLU A 219 -21.58 5.85 -14.64
CA GLU A 219 -22.81 5.79 -15.43
C GLU A 219 -23.59 7.11 -15.40
N ALA A 220 -23.58 7.80 -14.25
CA ALA A 220 -24.19 9.11 -14.09
C ALA A 220 -23.60 10.18 -15.03
N LYS A 221 -22.35 9.98 -15.48
CA LYS A 221 -21.65 10.84 -16.45
C LYS A 221 -21.70 10.29 -17.88
N GLY A 222 -22.51 9.26 -18.13
CA GLY A 222 -22.73 8.68 -19.46
C GLY A 222 -21.66 7.68 -19.90
N VAL A 223 -20.81 7.21 -18.98
CA VAL A 223 -19.81 6.17 -19.26
C VAL A 223 -20.45 4.80 -19.00
N ALA A 224 -20.40 3.91 -19.98
CA ALA A 224 -20.93 2.55 -19.81
C ALA A 224 -20.11 1.77 -18.75
N PRO A 225 -20.77 0.94 -17.94
CA PRO A 225 -20.06 0.10 -16.97
C PRO A 225 -19.32 -1.05 -17.67
N TYR A 226 -18.24 -1.53 -17.04
CA TYR A 226 -17.55 -2.76 -17.42
C TYR A 226 -18.55 -3.92 -17.54
N PRO A 227 -18.52 -4.75 -18.61
CA PRO A 227 -17.45 -4.88 -19.61
C PRO A 227 -17.56 -3.95 -20.83
N TYR A 228 -18.59 -3.10 -20.90
CA TYR A 228 -18.88 -2.30 -22.09
C TYR A 228 -18.25 -0.90 -22.09
N GLY A 229 -17.68 -0.48 -20.96
CA GLY A 229 -16.97 0.79 -20.84
C GLY A 229 -16.16 0.87 -19.55
N GLY A 230 -15.54 2.03 -19.33
CA GLY A 230 -14.58 2.23 -18.24
C GLY A 230 -15.20 2.53 -16.88
N ALA A 231 -16.53 2.62 -16.74
CA ALA A 231 -17.14 2.78 -15.42
C ALA A 231 -17.16 1.45 -14.64
N ARG A 232 -17.16 1.53 -13.32
CA ARG A 232 -17.25 0.34 -12.45
C ARG A 232 -18.49 -0.49 -12.77
N ASN A 233 -18.35 -1.82 -12.84
CA ASN A 233 -19.50 -2.70 -12.95
C ASN A 233 -20.39 -2.59 -11.68
N PRO A 234 -21.74 -2.49 -11.80
CA PRO A 234 -22.64 -2.38 -10.66
C PRO A 234 -22.48 -3.42 -9.56
N SER A 235 -22.14 -4.65 -9.95
CA SER A 235 -21.98 -5.79 -9.04
C SER A 235 -20.56 -5.97 -8.51
N THR A 236 -19.61 -5.07 -8.83
CA THR A 236 -18.21 -5.14 -8.35
C THR A 236 -18.14 -5.21 -6.82
N VAL A 237 -17.41 -6.19 -6.29
CA VAL A 237 -17.14 -6.32 -4.84
C VAL A 237 -15.64 -6.34 -4.59
N GLN A 238 -15.18 -5.48 -3.68
CA GLN A 238 -13.78 -5.47 -3.24
C GLN A 238 -13.61 -6.48 -2.10
N ARG A 239 -12.78 -7.51 -2.28
CA ARG A 239 -12.32 -8.40 -1.18
C ARG A 239 -11.17 -7.73 -0.42
N GLY A 240 -10.68 -8.37 0.64
CA GLY A 240 -9.53 -7.84 1.37
C GLY A 240 -9.43 -8.31 2.80
N SER A 241 -8.21 -8.29 3.35
CA SER A 241 -7.99 -8.53 4.77
C SER A 241 -8.59 -7.43 5.63
N VAL A 242 -9.17 -7.84 6.76
CA VAL A 242 -9.60 -6.94 7.85
C VAL A 242 -8.73 -7.11 9.10
N GLN A 243 -7.50 -7.62 8.96
CA GLN A 243 -6.48 -7.52 10.02
C GLN A 243 -6.36 -6.07 10.50
N PHE A 244 -5.98 -5.83 11.75
CA PHE A 244 -5.67 -4.49 12.23
C PHE A 244 -4.24 -4.13 11.87
N LEU A 245 -3.96 -4.07 10.56
CA LEU A 245 -2.61 -3.94 9.99
C LEU A 245 -1.80 -2.83 10.65
N SER A 246 -2.42 -1.69 10.98
CA SER A 246 -1.76 -0.58 11.68
C SER A 246 -1.16 -0.92 13.03
N THR A 247 -1.47 -2.09 13.62
CA THR A 247 -0.90 -2.61 14.86
C THR A 247 0.39 -3.38 14.57
N TYR A 248 0.33 -4.38 13.68
CA TYR A 248 1.48 -5.04 13.04
C TYR A 248 1.02 -5.84 11.79
N PRO A 249 1.90 -6.01 10.77
CA PRO A 249 1.70 -6.95 9.66
C PRO A 249 2.27 -8.34 10.01
N GLY A 250 2.15 -9.29 9.09
CA GLY A 250 2.65 -10.65 9.26
C GLY A 250 1.59 -11.63 9.75
N ASP A 251 2.00 -12.86 10.04
CA ASP A 251 1.12 -13.86 10.65
C ASP A 251 0.58 -13.32 11.99
N PRO A 252 -0.76 -13.22 12.16
CA PRO A 252 -1.37 -12.74 13.40
C PRO A 252 -0.92 -13.48 14.67
N THR A 253 -0.40 -14.70 14.52
CA THR A 253 -0.10 -15.64 15.60
C THR A 253 1.39 -15.75 15.93
N THR A 254 2.30 -15.16 15.15
CA THR A 254 3.75 -15.21 15.42
C THR A 254 4.41 -13.84 15.37
N PRO A 255 3.91 -12.83 16.10
CA PRO A 255 4.45 -11.48 16.00
C PRO A 255 5.91 -11.43 16.46
N GLY A 256 6.81 -11.05 15.55
CA GLY A 256 8.23 -10.80 15.85
C GLY A 256 9.15 -12.01 15.67
N TYR A 257 8.65 -13.16 15.19
CA TYR A 257 9.46 -14.34 14.92
C TYR A 257 8.82 -15.24 13.87
N VAL A 258 9.68 -15.86 13.06
CA VAL A 258 9.27 -16.69 11.93
C VAL A 258 8.24 -17.78 12.28
N SER A 259 7.24 -17.91 11.42
CA SER A 259 6.14 -18.85 11.51
C SER A 259 6.51 -20.21 10.92
N LYS A 260 6.83 -21.17 11.82
CA LYS A 260 7.15 -22.58 11.52
C LYS A 260 6.17 -23.50 12.26
N PRO A 261 6.05 -24.80 11.88
CA PRO A 261 5.08 -25.71 12.50
C PRO A 261 5.15 -25.82 14.03
N ASP A 262 6.33 -25.62 14.61
CA ASP A 262 6.61 -25.67 16.05
C ASP A 262 6.72 -24.29 16.72
N SER A 263 6.57 -23.20 15.96
CA SER A 263 6.55 -21.83 16.50
C SER A 263 5.39 -21.69 17.50
N PRO A 264 5.63 -21.08 18.68
CA PRO A 264 4.55 -20.70 19.60
C PRO A 264 3.50 -19.85 18.89
N ARG A 265 2.23 -19.91 19.32
CA ARG A 265 1.13 -19.16 18.71
C ARG A 265 0.53 -18.21 19.72
N ALA A 266 0.54 -16.92 19.40
CA ALA A 266 -0.03 -15.85 20.18
C ALA A 266 -1.55 -15.78 20.02
N ASP A 267 -2.20 -15.10 20.98
CA ASP A 267 -3.60 -14.73 20.85
C ASP A 267 -3.76 -13.61 19.81
N ARG A 268 -4.80 -13.70 18.98
CA ARG A 268 -5.04 -12.79 17.84
C ARG A 268 -6.13 -11.75 18.09
N THR A 269 -6.72 -11.68 19.28
CA THR A 269 -7.88 -10.81 19.58
C THR A 269 -7.58 -9.33 19.38
N GLU A 270 -6.33 -8.91 19.63
CA GLU A 270 -5.87 -7.54 19.48
C GLU A 270 -5.47 -7.17 18.03
N ILE A 271 -5.43 -8.15 17.11
CA ILE A 271 -4.98 -7.95 15.72
C ILE A 271 -6.02 -8.39 14.67
N THR A 272 -7.04 -9.15 15.06
CA THR A 272 -8.12 -9.61 14.16
C THR A 272 -9.49 -9.25 14.72
N PRO A 273 -10.48 -8.94 13.85
CA PRO A 273 -11.84 -8.61 14.29
C PRO A 273 -12.50 -9.69 15.14
N GLN A 274 -13.31 -9.24 16.10
CA GLN A 274 -14.19 -10.04 16.94
C GLN A 274 -15.68 -9.85 16.58
N ILE A 275 -15.95 -9.14 15.48
CA ILE A 275 -17.29 -8.96 14.89
C ILE A 275 -17.30 -9.39 13.42
N PRO A 276 -18.38 -10.00 12.92
CA PRO A 276 -18.46 -10.44 11.53
C PRO A 276 -18.52 -9.23 10.59
N SER A 277 -17.85 -9.35 9.45
CA SER A 277 -17.88 -8.34 8.39
C SER A 277 -18.06 -8.95 7.00
N LEU A 278 -18.76 -8.23 6.11
CA LEU A 278 -19.01 -8.64 4.72
C LEU A 278 -18.80 -7.48 3.73
N PRO A 279 -18.10 -7.70 2.61
CA PRO A 279 -18.10 -6.77 1.49
C PRO A 279 -19.33 -7.01 0.59
N ILE A 280 -19.91 -5.92 0.05
CA ILE A 280 -21.02 -5.98 -0.91
C ILE A 280 -20.79 -5.00 -2.07
N SER A 281 -21.53 -5.23 -3.15
CA SER A 281 -21.51 -4.33 -4.31
C SER A 281 -22.31 -3.06 -4.05
N TRP A 282 -22.09 -2.02 -4.86
CA TRP A 282 -22.82 -0.77 -4.68
C TRP A 282 -24.30 -0.93 -5.05
N ILE A 283 -24.62 -1.78 -6.02
CA ILE A 283 -26.01 -2.06 -6.40
C ILE A 283 -26.75 -2.78 -5.27
N GLU A 284 -26.07 -3.63 -4.49
CA GLU A 284 -26.63 -4.27 -3.30
C GLU A 284 -26.69 -3.33 -2.10
N ALA A 285 -25.77 -2.36 -1.98
CA ALA A 285 -25.80 -1.33 -0.96
C ALA A 285 -26.95 -0.32 -1.18
N GLN A 286 -27.41 -0.16 -2.42
CA GLN A 286 -28.44 0.82 -2.77
C GLN A 286 -29.75 0.63 -1.98
N PRO A 287 -30.39 -0.57 -1.92
CA PRO A 287 -31.58 -0.78 -1.09
C PRO A 287 -31.33 -0.53 0.40
N LEU A 288 -30.14 -0.89 0.90
CA LEU A 288 -29.75 -0.67 2.30
C LEU A 288 -29.68 0.83 2.61
N LEU A 289 -29.08 1.64 1.76
CA LEU A 289 -28.99 3.08 1.98
C LEU A 289 -30.34 3.78 1.74
N GLN A 290 -31.13 3.33 0.77
CA GLN A 290 -32.47 3.87 0.49
C GLN A 290 -33.43 3.67 1.66
N ALA A 291 -33.32 2.56 2.40
CA ALA A 291 -34.11 2.32 3.60
C ALA A 291 -33.84 3.33 4.73
N LEU A 292 -32.68 4.01 4.71
CA LEU A 292 -32.32 5.06 5.66
C LEU A 292 -32.79 6.46 5.24
N ASN A 293 -33.27 6.64 4.00
CA ASN A 293 -33.65 7.95 3.49
C ASN A 293 -34.70 8.65 4.37
N GLY A 294 -34.38 9.85 4.84
CA GLY A 294 -35.28 10.65 5.67
C GLY A 294 -35.22 10.35 7.17
N PHE A 295 -34.38 9.40 7.60
CA PHE A 295 -34.23 9.00 9.00
C PHE A 295 -32.84 9.38 9.54
N GLY A 296 -32.78 9.93 10.75
CA GLY A 296 -31.54 10.48 11.29
C GLY A 296 -31.07 11.77 10.60
N THR A 297 -29.77 12.04 10.65
CA THR A 297 -29.15 13.23 10.07
C THR A 297 -28.88 13.04 8.57
N ASN A 298 -29.27 14.02 7.76
CA ASN A 298 -28.97 14.03 6.32
C ASN A 298 -27.46 14.06 6.07
N GLY A 299 -26.96 13.31 5.08
CA GLY A 299 -25.53 13.18 4.82
C GLY A 299 -24.79 14.50 4.60
N THR A 300 -25.43 15.49 3.98
CA THR A 300 -24.82 16.84 3.83
C THR A 300 -24.72 17.58 5.17
N ALA A 301 -25.67 17.36 6.09
CA ALA A 301 -25.69 17.94 7.43
C ALA A 301 -24.75 17.22 8.41
N VAL A 302 -24.36 15.97 8.13
CA VAL A 302 -23.30 15.28 8.89
C VAL A 302 -21.99 16.06 8.79
N ASN A 303 -21.73 16.76 7.68
CA ASN A 303 -20.57 17.65 7.50
C ASN A 303 -19.23 16.92 7.69
N ARG A 304 -19.09 15.78 7.03
CA ARG A 304 -17.86 14.98 6.95
C ARG A 304 -17.44 14.81 5.50
N THR A 305 -16.13 14.80 5.28
CA THR A 305 -15.56 14.65 3.95
C THR A 305 -16.00 13.34 3.33
N ASN A 306 -16.40 13.35 2.05
CA ASN A 306 -16.79 12.16 1.28
C ASN A 306 -17.93 11.31 1.88
N TRP A 307 -18.69 11.88 2.83
CA TRP A 307 -19.84 11.21 3.45
C TRP A 307 -20.95 10.90 2.45
N VAL A 308 -21.24 11.85 1.55
CA VAL A 308 -22.22 11.68 0.47
C VAL A 308 -21.52 11.07 -0.74
N GLY A 309 -22.03 9.95 -1.24
CA GLY A 309 -21.57 9.31 -2.47
C GLY A 309 -22.44 9.63 -3.68
N ALA A 310 -22.41 8.75 -4.70
CA ALA A 310 -23.09 8.93 -5.98
C ALA A 310 -24.07 7.78 -6.35
N ILE A 311 -24.47 6.94 -5.41
CA ILE A 311 -25.48 5.89 -5.64
C ILE A 311 -26.85 6.54 -5.94
N PRO A 312 -27.54 6.16 -7.03
CA PRO A 312 -28.81 6.78 -7.41
C PRO A 312 -29.91 6.62 -6.34
N GLY A 313 -30.65 7.71 -6.08
CA GLY A 313 -31.80 7.71 -5.16
C GLY A 313 -31.43 7.60 -3.68
N VAL A 314 -30.16 7.74 -3.31
CA VAL A 314 -29.67 7.68 -1.93
C VAL A 314 -29.35 9.07 -1.38
N GLY A 315 -29.84 9.37 -0.18
CA GLY A 315 -29.57 10.62 0.54
C GLY A 315 -28.47 10.54 1.59
N TYR A 316 -27.86 9.36 1.78
CA TYR A 316 -26.75 9.10 2.71
C TYR A 316 -27.03 9.56 4.16
N PHE A 317 -28.25 9.30 4.60
CA PHE A 317 -28.69 9.58 5.96
C PHE A 317 -28.06 8.59 6.96
N THR A 318 -27.86 9.03 8.21
CA THR A 318 -27.31 8.18 9.29
C THR A 318 -28.24 7.00 9.63
N GLY A 319 -29.56 7.17 9.51
CA GLY A 319 -30.53 6.08 9.56
C GLY A 319 -31.27 5.88 10.89
N GLU A 320 -30.99 6.68 11.92
CA GLU A 320 -31.62 6.52 13.25
C GLU A 320 -33.15 6.64 13.17
N GLY A 321 -33.84 5.68 13.80
CA GLY A 321 -35.31 5.65 13.82
C GLY A 321 -35.96 5.15 12.53
N SER A 322 -35.18 4.62 11.56
CA SER A 322 -35.72 3.98 10.36
C SER A 322 -36.51 2.71 10.65
N GLY A 323 -36.17 1.98 11.72
CA GLY A 323 -36.69 0.65 12.02
C GLY A 323 -36.21 -0.43 11.03
N ALA A 324 -35.28 -0.09 10.13
CA ALA A 324 -34.67 -1.03 9.21
C ALA A 324 -33.55 -1.81 9.92
N SER A 325 -33.47 -3.11 9.68
CA SER A 325 -32.49 -3.99 10.32
C SER A 325 -31.79 -4.91 9.33
N LEU A 326 -30.56 -5.27 9.64
CA LEU A 326 -29.80 -6.28 8.93
C LEU A 326 -29.73 -7.55 9.78
N SER A 327 -29.77 -8.70 9.11
CA SER A 327 -29.37 -9.99 9.67
C SER A 327 -28.26 -10.54 8.79
N MET A 328 -27.10 -10.82 9.40
CA MET A 328 -25.94 -11.37 8.70
C MET A 328 -25.40 -12.61 9.41
N SER A 329 -24.89 -13.54 8.60
CA SER A 329 -24.14 -14.72 9.04
C SER A 329 -22.84 -14.73 8.27
N ASN A 330 -21.72 -14.93 8.96
CA ASN A 330 -20.41 -15.14 8.36
C ASN A 330 -19.75 -16.36 9.00
N VAL A 331 -19.35 -17.33 8.20
CA VAL A 331 -18.65 -18.53 8.65
C VAL A 331 -17.35 -18.65 7.88
N MET A 332 -16.24 -18.60 8.61
CA MET A 332 -14.89 -18.76 8.11
C MET A 332 -14.30 -20.07 8.62
N ASN A 333 -13.44 -20.68 7.81
CA ASN A 333 -12.61 -21.80 8.20
C ASN A 333 -11.22 -21.28 8.58
N ASP A 334 -11.02 -21.08 9.88
CA ASP A 334 -9.73 -20.74 10.46
C ASP A 334 -8.79 -21.95 10.42
N THR A 335 -7.62 -21.79 9.79
CA THR A 335 -6.69 -22.90 9.57
C THR A 335 -5.24 -22.44 9.62
N TYR A 336 -4.35 -23.38 9.93
CA TYR A 336 -2.93 -23.21 9.68
C TYR A 336 -2.53 -23.95 8.41
N GLY A 337 -1.79 -23.29 7.54
CA GLY A 337 -1.40 -23.80 6.23
C GLY A 337 -0.01 -23.31 5.83
N THR A 338 0.61 -24.01 4.88
CA THR A 338 1.88 -23.57 4.31
C THR A 338 1.64 -22.50 3.26
N ILE A 339 2.46 -21.46 3.26
CA ILE A 339 2.62 -20.49 2.17
C ILE A 339 4.00 -20.65 1.55
N TRP A 340 4.15 -20.27 0.29
CA TRP A 340 5.38 -20.49 -0.49
C TRP A 340 5.89 -19.21 -1.13
N ASN A 341 6.99 -18.68 -0.60
CA ASN A 341 7.70 -17.59 -1.26
C ASN A 341 8.64 -18.18 -2.31
N ALA A 342 8.57 -17.74 -3.56
CA ALA A 342 9.58 -18.10 -4.57
C ALA A 342 10.76 -17.14 -4.43
N VAL A 343 11.99 -17.67 -4.36
CA VAL A 343 13.21 -16.87 -4.18
C VAL A 343 14.20 -17.22 -5.28
N GLY A 344 14.69 -16.22 -6.02
CA GLY A 344 15.72 -16.37 -7.07
C GLY A 344 16.96 -15.55 -6.74
N ILE A 345 18.17 -16.09 -6.95
CA ILE A 345 19.43 -15.43 -6.56
C ILE A 345 20.42 -15.38 -7.73
N ILE A 346 21.04 -14.21 -7.95
CA ILE A 346 22.31 -14.06 -8.67
C ILE A 346 23.34 -13.51 -7.67
N ASN A 347 24.40 -14.27 -7.41
CA ASN A 347 25.46 -13.86 -6.50
C ASN A 347 26.28 -12.71 -7.07
N GLY A 348 26.50 -11.69 -6.24
CA GLY A 348 27.42 -10.60 -6.51
C GLY A 348 28.88 -11.00 -6.32
N THR A 349 29.79 -10.11 -6.69
CA THR A 349 31.23 -10.26 -6.39
C THR A 349 31.61 -9.72 -5.00
N LEU A 350 30.76 -8.89 -4.40
CA LEU A 350 30.80 -8.46 -3.00
C LEU A 350 29.94 -9.39 -2.14
N GLU A 351 30.50 -9.89 -1.04
CA GLU A 351 29.87 -10.91 -0.20
C GLU A 351 28.86 -10.32 0.82
N ASP A 352 28.89 -9.01 1.04
CA ASP A 352 28.15 -8.31 2.10
C ASP A 352 27.20 -7.22 1.59
N GLU A 353 26.82 -7.26 0.32
CA GLU A 353 25.84 -6.34 -0.27
C GLU A 353 24.78 -7.09 -1.08
N VAL A 354 23.51 -6.84 -0.77
CA VAL A 354 22.35 -7.42 -1.48
C VAL A 354 21.30 -6.37 -1.79
N VAL A 355 20.72 -6.43 -2.99
CA VAL A 355 19.52 -5.69 -3.38
C VAL A 355 18.40 -6.70 -3.58
N ILE A 356 17.30 -6.48 -2.89
CA ILE A 356 16.12 -7.36 -2.94
C ILE A 356 15.08 -6.69 -3.85
N VAL A 357 14.45 -7.48 -4.72
CA VAL A 357 13.33 -7.04 -5.55
C VAL A 357 12.14 -7.95 -5.28
N GLY A 358 11.00 -7.38 -4.96
CA GLY A 358 9.84 -8.13 -4.51
C GLY A 358 8.53 -7.70 -5.16
N ASN A 359 7.63 -8.66 -5.23
CA ASN A 359 6.24 -8.55 -5.67
C ASN A 359 5.50 -9.75 -5.05
N HIS A 360 4.29 -9.57 -4.54
CA HIS A 360 3.49 -10.72 -4.13
C HIS A 360 2.81 -11.38 -5.33
N ARG A 361 2.33 -12.61 -5.13
CA ARG A 361 1.76 -13.45 -6.19
C ARG A 361 0.35 -13.90 -5.88
N ASP A 362 0.01 -13.99 -4.59
CA ASP A 362 -1.34 -14.33 -4.19
C ASP A 362 -2.33 -13.22 -4.54
N ALA A 363 -3.54 -13.61 -4.95
CA ALA A 363 -4.63 -12.68 -5.22
C ALA A 363 -5.94 -13.21 -4.64
N TRP A 364 -6.90 -12.32 -4.36
CA TRP A 364 -8.20 -12.74 -3.80
C TRP A 364 -9.04 -13.66 -4.67
N ILE A 365 -8.83 -13.65 -5.98
CA ILE A 365 -9.72 -14.25 -6.99
C ILE A 365 -8.91 -15.06 -8.01
N VAL A 366 -9.60 -15.84 -8.84
CA VAL A 366 -8.99 -16.39 -10.06
C VAL A 366 -8.84 -15.20 -11.01
N GLY A 367 -7.66 -14.60 -11.12
CA GLY A 367 -7.42 -13.30 -11.77
C GLY A 367 -6.29 -12.50 -11.09
N GLY A 368 -6.54 -11.24 -10.71
CA GLY A 368 -5.53 -10.37 -10.11
C GLY A 368 -4.52 -9.88 -11.15
N ALA A 369 -5.04 -9.36 -12.28
CA ALA A 369 -4.24 -8.99 -13.43
C ALA A 369 -3.42 -7.72 -13.20
N ALA A 370 -3.99 -6.75 -12.47
CA ALA A 370 -3.24 -5.63 -11.93
C ALA A 370 -2.59 -6.05 -10.61
N ASP A 371 -3.40 -6.42 -9.62
CA ASP A 371 -2.97 -6.79 -8.28
C ASP A 371 -2.95 -8.32 -8.09
N PRO A 372 -1.76 -8.94 -7.96
CA PRO A 372 -0.41 -8.36 -8.09
C PRO A 372 0.26 -8.71 -9.41
N ASN A 373 -0.43 -9.41 -10.32
CA ASN A 373 0.26 -10.14 -11.37
C ASN A 373 0.73 -9.27 -12.54
N SER A 374 0.43 -7.97 -12.53
CA SER A 374 1.14 -7.01 -13.37
C SER A 374 2.61 -6.93 -12.96
N GLY A 375 2.92 -6.93 -11.66
CA GLY A 375 4.26 -7.04 -11.10
C GLY A 375 4.87 -8.43 -11.30
N SER A 376 4.10 -9.51 -11.07
CA SER A 376 4.58 -10.88 -11.28
C SER A 376 5.08 -11.09 -12.71
N ALA A 377 4.32 -10.60 -13.71
CA ALA A 377 4.70 -10.65 -15.12
C ALA A 377 5.98 -9.86 -15.41
N VAL A 378 6.13 -8.68 -14.79
CA VAL A 378 7.35 -7.85 -14.91
C VAL A 378 8.56 -8.55 -14.30
N LEU A 379 8.43 -9.25 -13.18
CA LEU A 379 9.57 -9.96 -12.57
C LEU A 379 10.08 -11.14 -13.42
N ILE A 380 9.21 -11.82 -14.17
CA ILE A 380 9.63 -12.86 -15.13
C ILE A 380 10.46 -12.24 -16.26
N GLU A 381 10.03 -11.10 -16.82
CA GLU A 381 10.78 -10.39 -17.86
C GLU A 381 12.09 -9.79 -17.34
N LEU A 382 12.11 -9.27 -16.11
CA LEU A 382 13.32 -8.78 -15.46
C LEU A 382 14.35 -9.91 -15.36
N ALA A 383 13.94 -11.11 -14.91
CA ALA A 383 14.83 -12.25 -14.85
C ALA A 383 15.40 -12.60 -16.23
N LYS A 384 14.56 -12.58 -17.28
CA LYS A 384 14.99 -12.77 -18.68
C LYS A 384 16.02 -11.72 -19.12
N ALA A 385 15.81 -10.45 -18.79
CA ALA A 385 16.71 -9.35 -19.14
C ALA A 385 18.08 -9.49 -18.46
N PHE A 386 18.11 -9.82 -17.17
CA PHE A 386 19.37 -10.07 -16.46
C PHE A 386 20.06 -11.36 -16.93
N GLY A 387 19.30 -12.38 -17.33
CA GLY A 387 19.84 -13.57 -18.00
C GLY A 387 20.57 -13.22 -19.29
N ALA A 388 19.95 -12.42 -20.17
CA ALA A 388 20.57 -11.94 -21.40
C ALA A 388 21.83 -11.08 -21.14
N LEU A 389 21.80 -10.23 -20.11
CA LEU A 389 22.99 -9.47 -19.72
C LEU A 389 24.12 -10.38 -19.21
N ALA A 390 23.80 -11.40 -18.41
CA ALA A 390 24.78 -12.35 -17.89
C ALA A 390 25.49 -13.16 -19.00
N GLU A 391 24.82 -13.42 -20.13
CA GLU A 391 25.44 -14.08 -21.31
C GLU A 391 26.60 -13.28 -21.92
N THR A 392 26.67 -11.97 -21.69
CA THR A 392 27.81 -11.13 -22.09
C THR A 392 29.07 -11.34 -21.25
N GLY A 393 28.94 -12.08 -20.13
CA GLY A 393 29.97 -12.22 -19.11
C GLY A 393 29.87 -11.18 -17.98
N TRP A 394 28.87 -10.30 -18.01
CA TRP A 394 28.56 -9.41 -16.90
C TRP A 394 28.26 -10.20 -15.63
N LYS A 395 28.70 -9.64 -14.50
CA LYS A 395 28.37 -10.13 -13.15
C LYS A 395 28.07 -8.92 -12.27
N PRO A 396 27.02 -8.98 -11.44
CA PRO A 396 26.75 -7.86 -10.55
C PRO A 396 27.84 -7.75 -9.48
N LEU A 397 28.08 -6.53 -9.00
CA LEU A 397 28.90 -6.31 -7.81
C LEU A 397 28.14 -6.79 -6.57
N ARG A 398 26.85 -6.49 -6.48
CA ARG A 398 25.98 -6.81 -5.34
C ARG A 398 25.09 -7.99 -5.66
N THR A 399 24.76 -8.80 -4.66
CA THR A 399 23.84 -9.92 -4.87
C THR A 399 22.44 -9.41 -5.22
N ILE A 400 21.80 -10.03 -6.22
CA ILE A 400 20.38 -9.82 -6.54
C ILE A 400 19.59 -10.94 -5.87
N VAL A 401 18.54 -10.57 -5.14
CA VAL A 401 17.53 -11.52 -4.65
C VAL A 401 16.16 -11.11 -5.19
N LEU A 402 15.56 -11.95 -6.01
CA LEU A 402 14.17 -11.82 -6.43
C LEU A 402 13.29 -12.59 -5.47
N CYS A 403 12.16 -11.99 -5.10
CA CYS A 403 11.18 -12.60 -4.20
C CYS A 403 9.77 -12.47 -4.78
N SER A 404 9.07 -13.59 -4.85
CA SER A 404 7.65 -13.68 -5.18
C SER A 404 6.92 -14.09 -3.92
N TRP A 405 6.37 -13.11 -3.22
CA TRP A 405 5.76 -13.28 -1.90
C TRP A 405 4.39 -13.96 -2.01
N ASP A 406 4.02 -14.71 -0.97
CA ASP A 406 2.70 -15.32 -0.81
C ASP A 406 2.04 -14.73 0.45
N ALA A 407 0.71 -14.78 0.50
CA ALA A 407 -0.10 -14.24 1.59
C ALA A 407 0.14 -12.75 1.90
N GLU A 408 0.48 -11.92 0.91
CA GLU A 408 0.49 -10.46 1.08
C GLU A 408 -0.92 -9.97 1.38
N GLU A 409 -1.92 -10.50 0.66
CA GLU A 409 -3.28 -9.99 0.70
C GLU A 409 -3.91 -10.13 2.09
N TYR A 410 -3.45 -11.13 2.85
CA TYR A 410 -3.88 -11.35 4.24
C TYR A 410 -3.24 -10.36 5.21
N GLY A 411 -2.10 -9.77 4.91
CA GLY A 411 -1.43 -8.84 5.80
C GLY A 411 0.09 -8.82 5.68
N LEU A 412 0.64 -8.88 4.47
CA LEU A 412 2.08 -8.90 4.20
C LEU A 412 2.77 -10.13 4.82
N VAL A 413 2.08 -11.27 4.87
CA VAL A 413 2.52 -12.42 5.67
C VAL A 413 3.84 -12.96 5.13
N GLY A 414 3.91 -13.35 3.86
CA GLY A 414 5.12 -13.98 3.30
C GLY A 414 6.37 -13.11 3.38
N SER A 415 6.29 -11.82 3.06
CA SER A 415 7.44 -10.91 3.15
C SER A 415 7.86 -10.64 4.59
N THR A 416 6.90 -10.53 5.52
CA THR A 416 7.18 -10.34 6.95
C THR A 416 7.87 -11.56 7.54
N GLU A 417 7.37 -12.77 7.29
CA GLU A 417 7.98 -14.01 7.78
C GLU A 417 9.40 -14.21 7.21
N TRP A 418 9.61 -13.86 5.93
CA TRP A 418 10.93 -13.92 5.31
C TRP A 418 11.90 -12.91 5.93
N MET A 419 11.46 -11.68 6.18
CA MET A 419 12.26 -10.68 6.88
C MET A 419 12.61 -11.14 8.30
N GLU A 420 11.68 -11.77 9.03
CA GLU A 420 11.94 -12.30 10.37
C GLU A 420 12.92 -13.48 10.37
N GLU A 421 12.89 -14.35 9.36
CA GLU A 421 13.85 -15.44 9.20
C GLU A 421 15.26 -14.91 8.89
N TYR A 422 15.37 -13.94 7.97
CA TYR A 422 16.64 -13.51 7.40
C TYR A 422 17.22 -12.21 7.99
N ILE A 423 16.56 -11.56 8.95
CA ILE A 423 17.09 -10.36 9.62
C ILE A 423 18.53 -10.51 10.16
N PRO A 424 19.00 -11.67 10.68
CA PRO A 424 20.39 -11.79 11.15
C PRO A 424 21.44 -11.52 10.07
N TRP A 425 21.09 -11.82 8.81
CA TRP A 425 21.91 -11.54 7.63
C TRP A 425 21.63 -10.13 7.07
N LEU A 426 20.35 -9.83 6.81
CA LEU A 426 19.92 -8.62 6.12
C LEU A 426 20.30 -7.34 6.84
N LYS A 427 20.35 -7.35 8.17
CA LYS A 427 20.77 -6.18 8.97
C LYS A 427 22.16 -5.64 8.62
N ASN A 428 23.03 -6.49 8.04
CA ASN A 428 24.39 -6.13 7.67
C ASN A 428 24.62 -6.10 6.15
N ALA A 429 23.68 -6.62 5.35
CA ALA A 429 23.90 -6.83 3.92
C ALA A 429 22.91 -6.08 3.02
N ALA A 430 21.69 -5.81 3.49
CA ALA A 430 20.64 -5.24 2.66
C ALA A 430 20.94 -3.78 2.30
N VAL A 431 21.17 -3.53 1.01
CA VAL A 431 21.35 -2.19 0.44
C VAL A 431 20.00 -1.51 0.24
N SER A 432 19.07 -2.20 -0.42
CA SER A 432 17.73 -1.66 -0.69
C SER A 432 16.73 -2.77 -0.99
N TYR A 433 15.45 -2.46 -0.81
CA TYR A 433 14.31 -3.25 -1.26
C TYR A 433 13.54 -2.50 -2.35
N LEU A 434 13.37 -3.12 -3.51
CA LEU A 434 12.62 -2.57 -4.65
C LEU A 434 11.29 -3.32 -4.79
N ASN A 435 10.18 -2.67 -4.53
CA ASN A 435 8.84 -3.24 -4.64
C ASN A 435 8.21 -2.91 -5.99
N ILE A 436 7.55 -3.90 -6.61
CA ILE A 436 6.71 -3.70 -7.79
C ILE A 436 5.44 -4.55 -7.66
N ASP A 437 4.50 -4.07 -6.87
CA ASP A 437 3.23 -4.75 -6.62
C ASP A 437 2.30 -4.63 -7.85
N VAL A 438 1.46 -3.61 -7.85
CA VAL A 438 0.68 -3.19 -9.01
C VAL A 438 1.58 -2.40 -9.95
N ALA A 439 2.35 -3.11 -10.79
CA ALA A 439 3.13 -2.48 -11.85
C ALA A 439 2.25 -1.60 -12.74
N VAL A 440 1.02 -2.04 -13.05
CA VAL A 440 0.08 -1.30 -13.90
C VAL A 440 -1.37 -1.56 -13.51
N SER A 441 -2.11 -0.47 -13.27
CA SER A 441 -3.58 -0.38 -13.27
C SER A 441 -4.08 0.83 -14.08
N GLY A 442 -3.16 1.56 -14.74
CA GLY A 442 -3.46 2.68 -15.63
C GLY A 442 -2.19 3.34 -16.16
N PRO A 443 -2.30 4.44 -16.92
CA PRO A 443 -1.19 4.98 -17.68
C PRO A 443 -0.28 5.97 -16.92
N ILE A 444 -0.59 6.36 -15.68
CA ILE A 444 0.13 7.41 -14.96
C ILE A 444 1.17 6.78 -14.02
N PRO A 445 2.49 6.95 -14.28
CA PRO A 445 3.51 6.36 -13.42
C PRO A 445 3.60 7.10 -12.09
N ASP A 446 3.85 6.35 -11.01
CA ASP A 446 4.06 6.88 -9.67
C ASP A 446 5.13 6.09 -8.91
N VAL A 447 5.74 6.76 -7.93
CA VAL A 447 6.78 6.18 -7.06
C VAL A 447 6.62 6.73 -5.65
N SER A 448 6.67 5.85 -4.66
CA SER A 448 6.88 6.19 -3.25
C SER A 448 8.21 5.62 -2.77
N ALA A 449 9.04 6.38 -2.08
CA ALA A 449 10.38 5.93 -1.71
C ALA A 449 10.94 6.63 -0.48
N THR A 450 11.91 6.00 0.18
CA THR A 450 12.77 6.70 1.14
C THR A 450 13.54 7.81 0.41
N PRO A 451 13.76 8.98 1.06
CA PRO A 451 14.38 10.15 0.42
C PRO A 451 15.69 9.88 -0.31
N ASP A 452 16.53 9.00 0.22
CA ASP A 452 17.81 8.62 -0.36
C ASP A 452 17.74 7.90 -1.72
N LEU A 453 16.54 7.47 -2.16
CA LEU A 453 16.29 6.89 -3.47
C LEU A 453 15.69 7.89 -4.49
N HIS A 454 15.33 9.11 -4.06
CA HIS A 454 14.62 10.08 -4.90
C HIS A 454 15.44 10.48 -6.14
N ALA A 455 16.73 10.80 -5.94
CA ALA A 455 17.61 11.20 -7.04
C ALA A 455 17.78 10.09 -8.09
N VAL A 456 18.08 8.85 -7.68
CA VAL A 456 18.29 7.75 -8.64
C VAL A 456 17.00 7.41 -9.38
N ALA A 457 15.86 7.32 -8.68
CA ALA A 457 14.58 7.01 -9.29
C ALA A 457 14.20 8.06 -10.35
N THR A 458 14.15 9.34 -9.96
CA THR A 458 13.74 10.42 -10.87
C THR A 458 14.73 10.64 -12.03
N ASN A 459 16.02 10.36 -11.85
CA ASN A 459 17.00 10.42 -12.95
C ASN A 459 16.81 9.27 -13.95
N LEU A 460 16.54 8.05 -13.48
CA LEU A 460 16.33 6.90 -14.35
C LEU A 460 15.00 6.95 -15.09
N MET A 461 13.95 7.54 -14.51
CA MET A 461 12.70 7.83 -15.23
C MET A 461 12.95 8.63 -16.52
N LYS A 462 13.96 9.50 -16.54
CA LYS A 462 14.31 10.30 -17.73
C LYS A 462 14.96 9.47 -18.85
N LYS A 463 15.33 8.22 -18.58
CA LYS A 463 15.92 7.29 -19.57
C LYS A 463 14.88 6.35 -20.18
N ILE A 464 13.67 6.30 -19.63
CA ILE A 464 12.61 5.42 -20.08
C ILE A 464 11.70 6.17 -21.05
N VAL A 465 11.63 5.71 -22.29
CA VAL A 465 10.57 6.13 -23.22
C VAL A 465 9.26 5.55 -22.72
N TYR A 466 8.27 6.41 -22.48
CA TYR A 466 7.06 6.01 -21.80
C TYR A 466 5.83 6.25 -22.70
N PRO A 467 5.06 5.19 -23.03
CA PRO A 467 3.93 5.29 -23.95
C PRO A 467 2.70 5.86 -23.25
N TYR A 468 2.55 7.18 -23.26
CA TYR A 468 1.43 7.85 -22.60
C TYR A 468 0.36 8.25 -23.61
N ARG A 469 -0.83 7.60 -23.56
CA ARG A 469 -1.98 7.93 -24.43
C ARG A 469 -1.64 7.97 -25.93
N ASN A 470 -0.90 6.96 -26.39
CA ASN A 470 -0.36 6.82 -27.75
C ASN A 470 0.74 7.82 -28.15
N ASP A 471 1.27 8.62 -27.22
CA ASP A 471 2.48 9.43 -27.43
C ASP A 471 3.72 8.68 -26.89
N THR A 472 4.68 8.42 -27.78
CA THR A 472 5.97 7.78 -27.45
C THR A 472 7.13 8.77 -27.51
N SER A 473 6.84 10.07 -27.53
CA SER A 473 7.83 11.14 -27.54
C SER A 473 8.16 11.66 -26.14
N LEU A 474 7.55 11.09 -25.10
CA LEU A 474 7.72 11.45 -23.70
C LEU A 474 8.60 10.42 -22.97
N THR A 475 9.33 10.91 -21.99
CA THR A 475 9.96 10.04 -20.99
C THR A 475 8.99 9.77 -19.83
N MET A 476 9.24 8.73 -19.04
CA MET A 476 8.47 8.46 -17.82
C MET A 476 8.49 9.67 -16.89
N TYR A 477 9.63 10.37 -16.80
CA TYR A 477 9.77 11.59 -16.01
C TYR A 477 8.88 12.74 -16.54
N ASP A 478 8.75 12.91 -17.86
CA ASP A 478 7.90 13.96 -18.43
C ASP A 478 6.43 13.74 -18.05
N VAL A 479 5.98 12.49 -18.01
CA VAL A 479 4.61 12.13 -17.62
C VAL A 479 4.43 12.26 -16.11
N TRP A 480 5.30 11.64 -15.31
CA TRP A 480 5.27 11.73 -13.85
C TRP A 480 5.29 13.18 -13.37
N SER A 481 6.21 14.01 -13.89
CA SER A 481 6.32 15.43 -13.51
C SER A 481 5.14 16.30 -13.95
N HIS A 482 4.39 15.88 -14.96
CA HIS A 482 3.18 16.57 -15.41
C HIS A 482 1.96 16.20 -14.56
N GLU A 483 1.81 14.93 -14.21
CA GLU A 483 0.62 14.39 -13.53
C GLU A 483 0.71 14.51 -11.99
N SER A 484 1.88 14.24 -11.39
CA SER A 484 2.11 14.35 -9.94
C SER A 484 3.32 15.25 -9.62
N GLY A 485 4.52 14.84 -10.04
CA GLY A 485 5.80 15.53 -9.81
C GLY A 485 6.35 15.43 -8.40
N GLU A 486 5.78 14.55 -7.58
CA GLU A 486 6.18 14.32 -6.19
C GLU A 486 6.44 12.83 -5.97
N VAL A 487 7.48 12.51 -5.20
CA VAL A 487 7.75 11.15 -4.75
C VAL A 487 6.97 10.93 -3.45
N GLY A 488 6.15 9.90 -3.40
CA GLY A 488 5.34 9.61 -2.22
C GLY A 488 6.18 9.14 -1.01
N VAL A 489 5.67 9.43 0.18
CA VAL A 489 6.20 8.86 1.44
C VAL A 489 5.66 7.44 1.61
N LEU A 490 6.52 6.50 1.98
CA LEU A 490 6.12 5.13 2.27
C LEU A 490 5.43 5.02 3.64
N GLY A 491 4.25 4.43 3.66
CA GLY A 491 3.55 4.03 4.88
C GLY A 491 3.57 2.51 5.03
N SER A 492 2.45 1.88 4.70
CA SER A 492 2.34 0.44 4.50
C SER A 492 1.42 0.16 3.30
N GLY A 493 0.99 -1.08 3.13
CA GLY A 493 0.08 -1.49 2.04
C GLY A 493 0.75 -2.24 0.91
N SER A 494 2.02 -2.59 1.06
CA SER A 494 2.67 -3.68 0.32
C SER A 494 3.91 -4.15 1.10
N ASP A 495 4.62 -5.12 0.54
CA ASP A 495 5.68 -5.91 1.18
C ASP A 495 6.90 -5.10 1.65
N TYR A 496 7.11 -3.88 1.12
CA TYR A 496 8.19 -3.00 1.58
C TYR A 496 8.10 -2.66 3.07
N THR A 497 6.92 -2.79 3.68
CA THR A 497 6.67 -2.49 5.10
C THR A 497 7.66 -3.23 6.01
N ALA A 498 7.91 -4.51 5.75
CA ALA A 498 8.81 -5.32 6.58
C ALA A 498 10.26 -4.82 6.52
N PHE A 499 10.69 -4.28 5.36
CA PHE A 499 12.04 -3.77 5.12
C PHE A 499 12.23 -2.36 5.68
N LEU A 500 11.27 -1.47 5.40
CA LEU A 500 11.26 -0.07 5.86
C LEU A 500 11.38 0.01 7.38
N HIS A 501 10.62 -0.83 8.10
CA HIS A 501 10.65 -0.87 9.57
C HIS A 501 11.83 -1.65 10.16
N ARG A 502 12.79 -2.06 9.33
CA ARG A 502 14.14 -2.46 9.72
C ARG A 502 15.20 -1.46 9.25
N GLY A 503 14.76 -0.30 8.77
CA GLY A 503 15.59 0.81 8.32
C GLY A 503 16.25 0.57 6.97
N ILE A 504 15.76 -0.39 6.17
CA ILE A 504 16.29 -0.68 4.83
C ILE A 504 15.68 0.32 3.84
N ALA A 505 16.52 0.99 3.05
CA ALA A 505 16.06 1.89 1.99
C ALA A 505 15.08 1.14 1.08
N SER A 506 13.94 1.76 0.79
CA SER A 506 12.84 1.06 0.12
C SER A 506 12.17 1.99 -0.89
N ILE A 507 11.68 1.39 -1.96
CA ILE A 507 10.91 2.06 -3.02
C ILE A 507 9.77 1.15 -3.46
N ASP A 508 8.62 1.77 -3.71
CA ASP A 508 7.45 1.18 -4.34
C ASP A 508 7.14 1.95 -5.62
N MET A 509 6.86 1.22 -6.70
CA MET A 509 6.67 1.81 -8.03
C MET A 509 5.54 1.11 -8.78
N GLY A 510 4.80 1.90 -9.56
CA GLY A 510 3.68 1.40 -10.34
C GLY A 510 3.16 2.43 -11.33
N ALA A 511 2.06 2.11 -11.99
CA ALA A 511 1.32 3.05 -12.80
C ALA A 511 -0.19 2.91 -12.54
N GLY A 512 -0.86 4.02 -12.25
CA GLY A 512 -2.28 4.09 -11.90
C GLY A 512 -3.13 4.86 -12.92
N GLY A 513 -4.44 4.89 -12.68
CA GLY A 513 -5.40 5.68 -13.46
C GLY A 513 -5.63 7.07 -12.88
N GLY A 514 -5.89 8.05 -13.75
CA GLY A 514 -6.41 9.36 -13.35
C GLY A 514 -7.95 9.40 -13.36
N PRO A 515 -8.56 10.57 -13.07
CA PRO A 515 -10.01 10.72 -13.02
C PRO A 515 -10.76 10.42 -14.32
N ASN A 516 -10.04 10.36 -15.45
CA ASN A 516 -10.57 10.11 -16.79
C ASN A 516 -10.06 8.80 -17.39
N ASP A 517 -9.48 7.90 -16.59
CA ASP A 517 -9.06 6.58 -17.02
C ASP A 517 -10.03 5.52 -16.46
N PRO A 518 -10.19 4.35 -17.11
CA PRO A 518 -11.10 3.31 -16.66
C PRO A 518 -10.92 2.97 -15.17
N VAL A 519 -12.03 2.73 -14.47
CA VAL A 519 -12.00 2.36 -13.06
C VAL A 519 -11.30 1.01 -12.91
N TYR A 520 -10.26 0.98 -12.09
CA TYR A 520 -9.58 -0.24 -11.69
C TYR A 520 -10.49 -1.09 -10.76
N PRO A 521 -10.87 -2.33 -11.14
CA PRO A 521 -11.70 -3.21 -10.32
C PRO A 521 -10.90 -3.95 -9.24
N TYR A 522 -10.21 -3.18 -8.40
CA TYR A 522 -9.39 -3.67 -7.29
C TYR A 522 -10.09 -4.75 -6.43
N HIS A 523 -9.42 -5.89 -6.24
CA HIS A 523 -9.85 -7.08 -5.48
C HIS A 523 -11.21 -7.68 -5.88
N SER A 524 -11.67 -7.41 -7.09
CA SER A 524 -12.90 -7.95 -7.67
C SER A 524 -12.58 -9.04 -8.69
N ASN A 525 -13.55 -9.93 -8.95
CA ASN A 525 -13.48 -10.89 -10.07
C ASN A 525 -13.24 -10.21 -11.44
N TYR A 526 -13.44 -8.90 -11.55
CA TYR A 526 -13.18 -8.11 -12.75
C TYR A 526 -11.74 -7.60 -12.84
N ASP A 527 -10.90 -7.77 -11.80
CA ASP A 527 -9.44 -7.64 -11.94
C ASP A 527 -8.90 -8.84 -12.73
N SER A 528 -9.14 -8.78 -14.04
CA SER A 528 -8.98 -9.90 -14.95
C SER A 528 -8.06 -9.54 -16.10
N TYR A 529 -7.55 -10.58 -16.76
CA TYR A 529 -6.80 -10.39 -18.00
C TYR A 529 -7.62 -9.65 -19.06
N HIS A 530 -8.94 -9.89 -19.13
CA HIS A 530 -9.81 -9.20 -20.08
C HIS A 530 -9.85 -7.69 -19.79
N TRP A 531 -10.04 -7.29 -18.53
CA TRP A 531 -10.01 -5.87 -18.15
C TRP A 531 -8.66 -5.26 -18.45
N MET A 532 -7.57 -5.95 -18.10
CA MET A 532 -6.21 -5.45 -18.34
C MET A 532 -5.92 -5.25 -19.84
N ALA A 533 -6.19 -6.25 -20.66
CA ALA A 533 -5.91 -6.22 -22.10
C ALA A 533 -6.82 -5.25 -22.88
N THR A 534 -7.98 -4.87 -22.31
CA THR A 534 -8.98 -4.01 -22.99
C THR A 534 -8.95 -2.57 -22.49
N PHE A 535 -8.73 -2.37 -21.20
CA PHE A 535 -8.87 -1.08 -20.53
C PHE A 535 -7.63 -0.65 -19.75
N GLY A 536 -7.01 -1.56 -19.00
CA GLY A 536 -5.88 -1.25 -18.11
C GLY A 536 -4.60 -0.87 -18.87
N ASP A 537 -4.13 -1.74 -19.76
CA ASP A 537 -2.95 -1.53 -20.60
C ASP A 537 -3.03 -2.29 -21.94
N PRO A 538 -3.86 -1.82 -22.89
CA PRO A 538 -3.98 -2.46 -24.20
C PRO A 538 -2.63 -2.62 -24.90
N GLY A 539 -2.22 -3.88 -25.10
CA GLY A 539 -0.94 -4.23 -25.72
C GLY A 539 0.26 -4.31 -24.76
N PHE A 540 0.04 -4.19 -23.44
CA PHE A 540 1.03 -4.38 -22.38
C PHE A 540 2.27 -3.46 -22.51
N ILE A 541 2.06 -2.26 -23.04
CA ILE A 541 3.14 -1.31 -23.36
C ILE A 541 3.58 -0.52 -22.13
N THR A 542 2.67 -0.26 -21.20
CA THR A 542 2.96 0.40 -19.92
C THR A 542 3.70 -0.57 -19.00
N HIS A 543 3.29 -1.84 -18.97
CA HIS A 543 4.00 -2.91 -18.23
C HIS A 543 5.45 -3.00 -18.68
N LYS A 544 5.68 -2.99 -20.00
CA LYS A 544 7.02 -2.96 -20.57
C LYS A 544 7.82 -1.77 -20.06
N ALA A 545 7.27 -0.55 -20.10
CA ALA A 545 7.98 0.64 -19.65
C ALA A 545 8.28 0.62 -18.13
N MET A 546 7.35 0.13 -17.30
CA MET A 546 7.55 -0.04 -15.85
C MET A 546 8.62 -1.09 -15.55
N GLY A 547 8.61 -2.22 -16.24
CA GLY A 547 9.64 -3.26 -16.09
C GLY A 547 11.02 -2.79 -16.55
N GLN A 548 11.09 -2.01 -17.62
CA GLN A 548 12.31 -1.35 -18.07
C GLN A 548 12.86 -0.37 -17.01
N PHE A 549 11.99 0.41 -16.36
CA PHE A 549 12.39 1.31 -15.27
C PHE A 549 12.98 0.55 -14.08
N LEU A 550 12.26 -0.46 -13.56
CA LEU A 550 12.73 -1.30 -12.47
C LEU A 550 14.07 -1.97 -12.81
N THR A 551 14.21 -2.46 -14.04
CA THR A 551 15.42 -3.16 -14.50
C THR A 551 16.63 -2.22 -14.52
N LEU A 552 16.48 -0.97 -14.99
CA LEU A 552 17.58 0.01 -14.90
C LEU A 552 17.90 0.38 -13.47
N LEU A 553 16.89 0.56 -12.62
CA LEU A 553 17.10 0.85 -11.21
C LEU A 553 17.91 -0.27 -10.55
N LEU A 554 17.49 -1.52 -10.73
CA LEU A 554 18.22 -2.68 -10.21
C LEU A 554 19.64 -2.73 -10.78
N TYR A 555 19.82 -2.54 -12.09
CA TYR A 555 21.13 -2.59 -12.75
C TYR A 555 22.11 -1.59 -12.15
N HIS A 556 21.72 -0.33 -11.96
CA HIS A 556 22.57 0.69 -11.35
C HIS A 556 22.82 0.41 -9.87
N MET A 557 21.81 -0.07 -9.14
CA MET A 557 21.98 -0.45 -7.74
C MET A 557 23.00 -1.58 -7.57
N VAL A 558 23.10 -2.54 -8.51
CA VAL A 558 23.97 -3.73 -8.37
C VAL A 558 25.26 -3.70 -9.18
N SER A 559 25.40 -2.78 -10.14
CA SER A 559 26.58 -2.69 -11.01
C SER A 559 27.48 -1.49 -10.72
N ASP A 560 26.92 -0.39 -10.22
CA ASP A 560 27.70 0.83 -10.04
C ASP A 560 28.67 0.68 -8.85
N PRO A 561 29.95 1.09 -8.98
CA PRO A 561 30.91 1.01 -7.88
C PRO A 561 30.48 1.82 -6.65
N VAL A 562 29.80 2.94 -6.87
CA VAL A 562 29.18 3.77 -5.83
C VAL A 562 27.71 3.42 -5.75
N VAL A 563 27.22 3.05 -4.57
CA VAL A 563 25.78 2.86 -4.34
C VAL A 563 25.07 4.21 -4.56
N PRO A 564 24.06 4.30 -5.45
CA PRO A 564 23.39 5.55 -5.77
C PRO A 564 22.32 5.92 -4.74
N LEU A 565 22.65 5.83 -3.45
CA LEU A 565 21.85 6.33 -2.33
C LEU A 565 22.36 7.71 -1.92
N GLU A 566 21.45 8.65 -1.73
CA GLU A 566 21.75 10.05 -1.41
C GLU A 566 21.20 10.46 -0.03
N PRO A 567 21.94 10.23 1.07
CA PRO A 567 21.48 10.62 2.41
C PRO A 567 21.17 12.10 2.55
N ALA A 568 21.76 12.97 1.72
CA ALA A 568 21.49 14.41 1.73
C ALA A 568 20.04 14.75 1.31
N ASP A 569 19.38 13.89 0.53
CA ASP A 569 17.99 14.10 0.08
C ASP A 569 16.99 14.04 1.26
N TYR A 570 17.37 13.42 2.39
CA TYR A 570 16.55 13.46 3.61
C TYR A 570 16.40 14.88 4.19
N VAL A 571 17.32 15.81 3.92
CA VAL A 571 17.31 17.14 4.54
C VAL A 571 16.13 17.97 4.06
N SER A 572 15.83 17.99 2.75
CA SER A 572 14.67 18.71 2.22
C SER A 572 13.38 18.11 2.77
N GLU A 573 13.31 16.79 2.81
CA GLU A 573 12.15 16.05 3.30
C GLU A 573 11.91 16.25 4.79
N PHE A 574 12.96 16.24 5.62
CA PHE A 574 12.85 16.58 7.04
C PHE A 574 12.28 17.97 7.29
N ASN A 575 12.65 18.96 6.47
CA ASN A 575 12.08 20.30 6.60
C ASN A 575 10.59 20.31 6.26
N THR A 576 10.17 19.64 5.18
CA THR A 576 8.75 19.48 4.84
C THR A 576 7.98 18.80 5.97
N TYR A 577 8.50 17.70 6.50
CA TYR A 577 7.84 16.98 7.60
C TYR A 577 7.79 17.78 8.90
N LEU A 578 8.80 18.63 9.14
CA LEU A 578 8.83 19.50 10.31
C LEU A 578 7.78 20.60 10.19
N GLU A 579 7.62 21.20 9.01
CA GLU A 579 6.55 22.18 8.73
C GLU A 579 5.14 21.58 8.90
N ASP A 580 4.95 20.33 8.45
CA ASP A 580 3.70 19.59 8.66
C ASP A 580 3.44 19.33 10.14
N LEU A 581 4.46 18.91 10.89
CA LEU A 581 4.36 18.68 12.34
C LEU A 581 4.08 19.98 13.11
N GLU A 582 4.74 21.09 12.75
CA GLU A 582 4.49 22.41 13.33
C GLU A 582 3.05 22.87 13.07
N THR A 583 2.52 22.58 11.88
CA THR A 583 1.13 22.86 11.52
C THR A 583 0.17 22.05 12.38
N GLU A 584 0.43 20.75 12.58
CA GLU A 584 -0.38 19.88 13.43
C GLU A 584 -0.36 20.34 14.90
N ILE A 585 0.82 20.64 15.45
CA ILE A 585 0.97 21.18 16.81
C ILE A 585 0.21 22.50 16.95
N SER A 586 0.35 23.42 15.99
CA SER A 586 -0.32 24.72 16.01
C SER A 586 -1.85 24.62 15.89
N GLY A 587 -2.34 23.56 15.24
CA GLY A 587 -3.77 23.23 15.16
C GLY A 587 -4.32 22.59 16.45
N SER A 588 -3.45 22.11 17.33
CA SER A 588 -3.80 21.47 18.60
C SER A 588 -3.85 22.44 19.78
N ASN A 589 -4.25 21.95 20.96
CA ASN A 589 -4.15 22.70 22.22
C ASN A 589 -2.84 22.44 22.98
N PHE A 590 -1.90 21.73 22.38
CA PHE A 590 -0.65 21.33 23.01
C PHE A 590 0.52 22.22 22.62
N THR A 591 1.57 22.19 23.42
CA THR A 591 2.84 22.84 23.12
C THR A 591 3.94 21.80 23.28
N VAL A 592 4.72 21.61 22.21
CA VAL A 592 5.82 20.63 22.16
C VAL A 592 7.08 21.38 21.73
N ASP A 593 8.18 21.23 22.48
CA ASP A 593 9.46 21.86 22.16
C ASP A 593 10.21 21.01 21.13
N LEU A 594 10.29 21.51 19.90
CA LEU A 594 10.96 20.87 18.77
C LEU A 594 12.45 21.24 18.65
N THR A 595 13.00 22.05 19.56
CA THR A 595 14.39 22.55 19.47
C THR A 595 15.41 21.42 19.28
N ASN A 596 15.25 20.31 20.01
CA ASN A 596 16.14 19.15 19.88
C ASN A 596 16.03 18.46 18.52
N LEU A 597 14.81 18.40 17.96
CA LEU A 597 14.56 17.78 16.66
C LEU A 597 15.19 18.62 15.54
N THR A 598 14.96 19.93 15.56
CA THR A 598 15.58 20.86 14.60
C THR A 598 17.11 20.82 14.69
N ALA A 599 17.67 20.77 15.91
CA ALA A 599 19.12 20.66 16.10
C ALA A 599 19.68 19.31 15.58
N ALA A 600 18.95 18.21 15.77
CA ALA A 600 19.33 16.90 15.24
C ALA A 600 19.32 16.88 13.70
N ILE A 601 18.30 17.48 13.08
CA ILE A 601 18.20 17.62 11.61
C ILE A 601 19.38 18.44 11.07
N ALA A 602 19.73 19.57 11.70
CA ALA A 602 20.89 20.37 11.28
C ALA A 602 22.23 19.63 11.42
N GLN A 603 22.36 18.79 12.47
CA GLN A 603 23.54 17.93 12.63
C GLN A 603 23.59 16.83 11.55
N PHE A 604 22.44 16.25 11.21
CA PHE A 604 22.34 15.29 10.12
C PHE A 604 22.72 15.92 8.77
N GLU A 605 22.23 17.11 8.46
CA GLU A 605 22.60 17.88 7.26
C GLU A 605 24.11 18.06 7.16
N THR A 606 24.75 18.46 8.27
CA THR A 606 26.22 18.62 8.32
C THR A 606 26.93 17.30 7.99
N SER A 607 26.55 16.20 8.63
CA SER A 607 27.17 14.88 8.41
C SER A 607 26.88 14.31 7.03
N ALA A 608 25.70 14.57 6.46
CA ALA A 608 25.36 14.18 5.09
C ALA A 608 26.19 14.95 4.06
N GLN A 609 26.44 16.25 4.29
CA GLN A 609 27.29 17.04 3.40
C GLN A 609 28.77 16.62 3.48
N GLU A 610 29.27 16.29 4.67
CA GLU A 610 30.61 15.70 4.86
C GLU A 610 30.74 14.37 4.12
N PHE A 611 29.74 13.48 4.25
CA PHE A 611 29.64 12.22 3.51
C PHE A 611 29.73 12.44 1.99
N VAL A 612 28.89 13.32 1.42
CA VAL A 612 28.89 13.61 -0.02
C VAL A 612 30.26 14.11 -0.47
N THR A 613 30.84 15.05 0.28
CA THR A 613 32.16 15.62 -0.03
C THR A 613 33.25 14.54 -0.08
N LEU A 614 33.27 13.63 0.91
CA LEU A 614 34.29 12.59 0.97
C LEU A 614 34.09 11.52 -0.09
N ARG A 615 32.84 11.14 -0.38
CA ARG A 615 32.49 10.23 -1.48
C ARG A 615 32.96 10.79 -2.83
N ASP A 616 32.68 12.06 -3.12
CA ASP A 616 33.10 12.71 -4.36
C ASP A 616 34.63 12.75 -4.50
N GLN A 617 35.34 13.02 -3.40
CA GLN A 617 36.80 12.98 -3.37
C GLN A 617 37.33 11.56 -3.65
N ALA A 618 36.75 10.54 -3.02
CA ALA A 618 37.12 9.14 -3.20
C ALA A 618 36.94 8.72 -4.67
N VAL A 619 35.82 9.08 -5.28
CA VAL A 619 35.56 8.86 -6.70
C VAL A 619 36.57 9.58 -7.58
N ALA A 620 36.84 10.87 -7.31
CA ALA A 620 37.76 11.68 -8.12
C ALA A 620 39.20 11.14 -8.15
N VAL A 621 39.65 10.50 -7.07
CA VAL A 621 40.99 9.90 -6.97
C VAL A 621 40.99 8.37 -7.17
N ASN A 622 39.82 7.78 -7.43
CA ASN A 622 39.63 6.33 -7.57
C ASN A 622 40.12 5.52 -6.34
N ASP A 623 39.82 6.02 -5.14
CA ASP A 623 40.09 5.32 -3.88
C ASP A 623 38.99 4.28 -3.60
N THR A 624 39.27 3.03 -4.01
CA THR A 624 38.30 1.95 -3.91
C THR A 624 37.99 1.54 -2.47
N GLU A 625 38.96 1.63 -1.55
CA GLU A 625 38.73 1.30 -0.14
C GLU A 625 37.79 2.32 0.50
N LEU A 626 38.02 3.61 0.23
CA LEU A 626 37.17 4.66 0.73
C LEU A 626 35.77 4.62 0.11
N ILE A 627 35.64 4.29 -1.18
CA ILE A 627 34.33 4.07 -1.82
C ILE A 627 33.56 2.95 -1.09
N THR A 628 34.19 1.83 -0.77
CA THR A 628 33.55 0.75 0.00
C THR A 628 33.06 1.24 1.36
N VAL A 629 33.87 2.02 2.08
CA VAL A 629 33.45 2.61 3.38
C VAL A 629 32.26 3.54 3.20
N GLN A 630 32.23 4.39 2.16
CA GLN A 630 31.11 5.27 1.89
C GLN A 630 29.84 4.49 1.48
N ASN A 631 29.97 3.41 0.70
CA ASN A 631 28.83 2.55 0.36
C ASN A 631 28.19 1.94 1.61
N HIS A 632 28.99 1.44 2.56
CA HIS A 632 28.46 0.91 3.81
C HIS A 632 27.76 2.00 4.64
N LYS A 633 28.28 3.22 4.67
CA LYS A 633 27.61 4.35 5.34
C LYS A 633 26.27 4.71 4.68
N ALA A 634 26.23 4.75 3.34
CA ALA A 634 25.01 4.99 2.58
C ALA A 634 23.98 3.87 2.78
N ARG A 635 24.44 2.62 2.88
CA ARG A 635 23.61 1.47 3.22
C ARG A 635 23.03 1.59 4.63
N ASP A 636 23.85 1.93 5.62
CA ASP A 636 23.53 1.68 7.04
C ASP A 636 22.91 2.88 7.78
N PHE A 637 23.02 4.11 7.29
CA PHE A 637 22.62 5.30 8.07
C PHE A 637 21.15 5.27 8.50
N SER A 638 20.26 4.80 7.63
CA SER A 638 18.81 4.74 7.87
C SER A 638 18.42 3.74 8.96
N ARG A 639 19.32 2.80 9.33
CA ARG A 639 19.17 1.96 10.53
C ARG A 639 19.20 2.79 11.82
N GLY A 640 19.76 4.00 11.78
CA GLY A 640 19.65 4.96 12.87
C GLY A 640 18.20 5.33 13.18
N PHE A 641 17.34 5.43 12.17
CA PHE A 641 15.91 5.75 12.33
C PHE A 641 15.09 4.63 12.97
N THR A 642 15.63 3.42 13.09
CA THR A 642 14.99 2.29 13.81
C THR A 642 15.66 1.96 15.15
N SER A 643 16.62 2.79 15.58
CA SER A 643 17.47 2.49 16.76
C SER A 643 16.78 2.67 18.12
N GLN A 644 15.58 3.24 18.15
CA GLN A 644 14.89 3.61 19.41
C GLN A 644 13.83 2.62 19.85
N GLY A 645 13.70 1.48 19.16
CA GLY A 645 12.64 0.50 19.39
C GLY A 645 11.34 0.86 18.67
N GLY A 646 10.28 0.14 19.00
CA GLY A 646 8.98 0.31 18.36
C GLY A 646 8.19 1.54 18.82
N LEU A 647 7.27 1.98 17.98
CA LEU A 647 6.31 3.06 18.28
C LEU A 647 5.38 2.68 19.45
N PRO A 648 4.74 3.67 20.11
CA PRO A 648 3.83 3.40 21.22
C PRO A 648 2.76 2.42 20.81
N THR A 649 2.55 1.36 21.61
CA THR A 649 1.55 0.29 21.37
C THR A 649 1.72 -0.48 20.05
N ARG A 650 2.83 -0.29 19.33
CA ARG A 650 3.03 -0.74 17.96
C ARG A 650 4.48 -1.18 17.72
N GLU A 651 4.90 -2.21 18.45
CA GLU A 651 6.32 -2.56 18.58
C GLU A 651 7.01 -3.00 17.28
N PHE A 652 6.23 -3.54 16.31
CA PHE A 652 6.75 -3.90 14.99
C PHE A 652 7.27 -2.70 14.21
N TYR A 653 6.55 -1.58 14.30
CA TYR A 653 6.84 -0.35 13.58
C TYR A 653 7.93 0.44 14.32
N GLN A 654 9.17 0.31 13.85
CA GLN A 654 10.35 0.88 14.55
C GLN A 654 10.86 2.17 13.94
N HIS A 655 10.38 2.56 12.75
CA HIS A 655 10.94 3.69 12.01
C HIS A 655 10.40 5.01 12.57
N THR A 656 11.27 5.86 13.10
CA THR A 656 10.85 7.09 13.81
C THR A 656 10.44 8.23 12.90
N ILE A 657 10.69 8.12 11.58
CA ILE A 657 10.37 9.17 10.61
C ILE A 657 9.07 8.89 9.86
N PHE A 658 8.74 7.61 9.63
CA PHE A 658 7.61 7.19 8.78
C PHE A 658 6.99 5.94 9.37
N ALA A 659 5.66 5.88 9.43
CA ALA A 659 4.93 4.65 9.70
C ALA A 659 3.53 4.72 9.11
N PRO A 660 2.86 3.58 8.90
CA PRO A 660 1.41 3.58 8.68
C PRO A 660 0.69 4.31 9.83
N GLY A 661 -0.29 5.14 9.49
CA GLY A 661 -1.08 5.87 10.49
C GLY A 661 -2.05 4.98 11.26
N ARG A 662 -2.24 5.25 12.55
CA ARG A 662 -3.15 4.48 13.44
C ARG A 662 -4.60 4.40 12.97
N ASP A 663 -5.12 5.42 12.30
CA ASP A 663 -6.50 5.45 11.78
C ASP A 663 -6.56 5.56 10.25
N THR A 664 -5.43 5.56 9.54
CA THR A 664 -5.40 5.52 8.07
C THR A 664 -5.03 4.13 7.55
N GLY A 665 -4.23 3.37 8.30
CA GLY A 665 -3.76 2.05 7.91
C GLY A 665 -2.62 2.16 6.90
N TYR A 666 -2.89 2.27 5.60
CA TYR A 666 -1.83 2.30 4.60
C TYR A 666 -1.10 3.64 4.51
N ALA A 667 -1.85 4.75 4.62
CA ALA A 667 -1.26 6.07 4.40
C ALA A 667 -0.22 6.41 5.49
N PRO A 668 0.93 7.00 5.11
CA PRO A 668 2.00 7.33 6.03
C PRO A 668 1.62 8.45 6.99
N VAL A 669 2.19 8.40 8.19
CA VAL A 669 2.34 9.52 9.11
C VAL A 669 3.83 9.79 9.29
N THR A 670 4.23 11.05 9.16
CA THR A 670 5.60 11.51 9.38
C THR A 670 5.82 11.88 10.84
N PHE A 671 7.03 11.65 11.34
CA PHE A 671 7.36 11.70 12.77
C PHE A 671 6.29 11.05 13.66
N PRO A 672 5.88 9.80 13.36
CA PRO A 672 4.64 9.21 13.88
C PRO A 672 4.56 9.19 15.40
N GLY A 673 5.66 8.92 16.10
CA GLY A 673 5.67 8.95 17.57
C GLY A 673 5.32 10.32 18.17
N ILE A 674 5.64 11.42 17.47
CA ILE A 674 5.31 12.78 17.93
C ILE A 674 3.88 13.14 17.48
N THR A 675 3.61 12.97 16.19
CA THR A 675 2.33 13.35 15.55
C THR A 675 1.15 12.60 16.17
N GLU A 676 1.29 11.30 16.42
CA GLU A 676 0.20 10.48 16.98
C GLU A 676 0.01 10.68 18.48
N SER A 677 1.07 11.01 19.23
CA SER A 677 0.94 11.38 20.64
C SER A 677 0.03 12.60 20.84
N ILE A 678 0.06 13.54 19.88
CA ILE A 678 -0.78 14.74 19.88
C ILE A 678 -2.18 14.42 19.38
N THR A 679 -2.27 13.75 18.24
CA THR A 679 -3.54 13.57 17.52
C THR A 679 -4.44 12.51 18.16
N PHE A 680 -3.87 11.38 18.57
CA PHE A 680 -4.63 10.25 19.12
C PHE A 680 -4.50 10.12 20.64
N ASP A 681 -3.29 10.22 21.18
CA ASP A 681 -3.08 10.00 22.62
C ASP A 681 -3.42 11.24 23.46
N GLN A 682 -3.47 12.42 22.83
CA GLN A 682 -3.74 13.71 23.48
C GLN A 682 -2.79 13.94 24.67
N ASP A 683 -1.52 13.55 24.50
CA ASP A 683 -0.48 13.52 25.53
C ASP A 683 0.79 14.28 25.07
N ALA A 684 0.96 15.49 25.60
CA ALA A 684 2.11 16.33 25.28
C ALA A 684 3.41 15.82 25.93
N ASP A 685 3.36 15.14 27.06
CA ASP A 685 4.55 14.59 27.71
C ASP A 685 5.09 13.41 26.89
N LEU A 686 4.20 12.55 26.39
CA LEU A 686 4.55 11.49 25.44
C LEU A 686 5.08 12.07 24.12
N ALA A 687 4.44 13.11 23.58
CA ALA A 687 4.95 13.79 22.38
C ALA A 687 6.38 14.34 22.61
N GLN A 688 6.64 14.93 23.77
CA GLN A 688 7.96 15.45 24.14
C GLN A 688 9.00 14.33 24.33
N GLU A 689 8.62 13.18 24.87
CA GLU A 689 9.45 11.97 24.91
C GLU A 689 9.84 11.54 23.49
N TRP A 690 8.88 11.51 22.56
CA TRP A 690 9.15 11.13 21.19
C TRP A 690 9.96 12.14 20.41
N VAL A 691 9.90 13.44 20.74
CA VAL A 691 10.87 14.41 20.23
C VAL A 691 12.29 13.96 20.60
N GLN A 692 12.53 13.55 21.84
CA GLN A 692 13.87 13.12 22.28
C GLN A 692 14.32 11.83 21.61
N LYS A 693 13.43 10.83 21.49
CA LYS A 693 13.71 9.56 20.81
C LYS A 693 14.00 9.79 19.33
N THR A 694 13.12 10.48 18.60
CA THR A 694 13.31 10.78 17.17
C THR A 694 14.58 11.61 16.94
N SER A 695 14.88 12.60 17.79
CA SER A 695 16.13 13.35 17.71
C SER A 695 17.35 12.44 17.90
N SER A 696 17.29 11.53 18.87
CA SER A 696 18.36 10.55 19.11
C SER A 696 18.56 9.60 17.93
N ALA A 697 17.47 9.15 17.30
CA ALA A 697 17.50 8.32 16.10
C ALA A 697 18.20 9.03 14.92
N ILE A 698 17.84 10.30 14.68
CA ILE A 698 18.47 11.14 13.65
C ILE A 698 19.95 11.37 13.95
N LEU A 699 20.33 11.57 15.21
CA LEU A 699 21.74 11.71 15.60
C LEU A 699 22.54 10.42 15.44
N VAL A 700 21.93 9.24 15.65
CA VAL A 700 22.57 7.94 15.31
C VAL A 700 22.80 7.84 13.81
N ALA A 701 21.80 8.17 12.99
CA ALA A 701 21.93 8.18 11.54
C ALA A 701 23.05 9.15 11.08
N ALA A 702 23.09 10.36 11.64
CA ALA A 702 24.15 11.34 11.39
C ALA A 702 25.54 10.81 11.79
N SER A 703 25.64 10.12 12.94
CA SER A 703 26.90 9.52 13.41
C SER A 703 27.40 8.40 12.50
N ILE A 704 26.50 7.66 11.83
CA ILE A 704 26.90 6.64 10.84
C ILE A 704 27.52 7.32 9.61
N LEU A 705 26.94 8.43 9.15
CA LEU A 705 27.45 9.19 8.00
C LEU A 705 28.76 9.91 8.28
N LYS A 706 28.94 10.43 9.50
CA LYS A 706 30.09 11.24 9.91
C LYS A 706 31.43 10.65 9.47
N THR A 707 32.25 11.48 8.85
CA THR A 707 33.51 11.09 8.20
C THR A 707 34.74 11.47 8.99
#